data_AF-A0A8T6Y7Y1-F1
#
_entry.id   AF-A0A8T6Y7Y1-F1
#
_cell.length_a   1.000
_cell.length_b   1.000
_cell.length_c   1.000
_cell.angle_alpha   90.00
_cell.angle_beta   90.00
_cell.angle_gamma   90.00
#
_symmetry.space_group_name_H-M   'P 1'
#
loop_
_entity.id
_entity.type
_entity.pdbx_description
1 polymer ?
#
loop_
_entity_poly.entity_id
_entity_poly.type
_entity_poly.pdbx_seq_one_letter_code
_entity_poly.pdbx_strand_id
1 'polypeptide(L)'
;MNEQDKERLYKLMPATHRIRDAAEGEPIRALLSVIEREMKNIESDIEGLYDNWFIETCKEWVVPYIGDLLKVQGIRSLDIETLSQRAFVAHTLAYRRGKGTAAVLEQLASDLTGWRARVVEFFQLLALTPNLNHIRLRKSRAPSLCSTVNQELLGGTPDLRDTNSLELLEGPFEIAAHNADVRSVAGCGGRYNVPNIGIFMWRLQSYRVERSTARAVADIPDGRYSFDPLGRDIPLFNIPRPEPEIAHLAEEFNVPGKLRRRMLYDELEKYRPVPEKERKYIYFDRDEPVLRVFKNGEPVSLDQMLICNLGEWKRPQSLKIAVDPELGRLAFPEDEIPEKVEVSYAYGFSDDVGAGPYNRSVSVKRWVNPLDPDFRKVTWQKGVTKDREALNNDSSHLVETMEEAVTEWNHYVSNSPDPFPFGLITIMDNSTYKEELTGANRIYIIQGSKLAIIAADWALVDEPSGQKTRIVGQLTPDAYRPHVLGNISVQGGDDFSNNPGQLILDGIMIEGMLNVLVGNLGSLTIAHCTLVPDKGGLKINPSAVEERTNPRLHISIDHSICGQIIVPENVPELKIRDSIVDSVEEDYTIYAGEQSGKIMPGPSTSIERTTVFGKVLVDQMILASEVIFTGQVEVERFQKGCVRFSYVPGGSRTPRRYRCQSDRALDYLFSWDEIRDIKYERLIELLKPYFNFKWLSTGKIDSITSTMIAVSSGDSQPKDVLSLTLNTDKTRVILMLNSVRLDEFVVKIENGMMNVYTVKKAGAACGCRIGSGLKPAFTSIVYGDPGYAQLGRNCAEEIRTGAEDGSEMGVFCSLKQPQREANFRTSLDEHLGFGLEAGIFYVT
;
A
#
# COMPACT_ATOMS: atom_id res chain seq x y z
N MET A 1 -21.03 30.02 -8.47
CA MET A 1 -22.01 29.83 -9.55
C MET A 1 -23.29 30.57 -9.13
N ASN A 2 -23.60 31.71 -9.75
CA ASN A 2 -24.73 32.55 -9.34
C ASN A 2 -26.05 31.96 -9.87
N GLU A 3 -27.10 31.92 -9.05
CA GLU A 3 -28.47 31.56 -9.48
C GLU A 3 -29.06 32.50 -10.56
N GLN A 4 -28.39 33.61 -10.87
CA GLN A 4 -28.83 34.59 -11.86
C GLN A 4 -28.82 34.08 -13.32
N ASP A 5 -28.12 32.98 -13.62
CA ASP A 5 -27.91 32.44 -14.99
C ASP A 5 -28.92 31.39 -15.47
N LYS A 6 -30.01 31.18 -14.71
CA LYS A 6 -31.16 30.42 -15.23
C LYS A 6 -31.97 31.32 -16.17
N GLU A 7 -32.21 30.85 -17.39
CA GLU A 7 -33.11 31.45 -18.40
C GLU A 7 -32.61 32.76 -19.01
N ARG A 8 -31.30 32.86 -19.28
CA ARG A 8 -30.66 34.03 -19.91
C ARG A 8 -31.33 34.38 -21.24
N LEU A 9 -31.63 33.40 -22.10
CA LEU A 9 -32.23 33.67 -23.41
C LEU A 9 -33.68 34.16 -23.29
N TYR A 10 -34.46 33.56 -22.39
CA TYR A 10 -35.83 34.00 -22.14
C TYR A 10 -35.88 35.40 -21.55
N LYS A 11 -34.95 35.76 -20.66
CA LYS A 11 -34.85 37.10 -20.06
C LYS A 11 -34.52 38.21 -21.07
N LEU A 12 -33.83 37.88 -22.16
CA LEU A 12 -33.52 38.82 -23.25
C LEU A 12 -34.75 39.14 -24.13
N MET A 13 -35.84 38.37 -24.03
CA MET A 13 -37.06 38.64 -24.78
C MET A 13 -37.83 39.86 -24.23
N PRO A 14 -38.39 40.71 -25.11
CA PRO A 14 -39.23 41.82 -24.68
C PRO A 14 -40.38 41.35 -23.78
N ALA A 15 -40.70 42.15 -22.75
CA ALA A 15 -41.69 41.77 -21.74
C ALA A 15 -43.08 41.47 -22.33
N THR A 16 -43.45 42.12 -23.44
CA THR A 16 -44.71 41.88 -24.16
C THR A 16 -44.85 40.45 -24.67
N HIS A 17 -43.76 39.81 -25.09
CA HIS A 17 -43.77 38.42 -25.56
C HIS A 17 -43.78 37.43 -24.39
N ARG A 18 -43.06 37.72 -23.30
CA ARG A 18 -43.08 36.88 -22.08
C ARG A 18 -44.46 36.83 -21.43
N ILE A 19 -45.19 37.95 -21.43
CA ILE A 19 -46.57 38.01 -20.91
C ILE A 19 -47.52 37.16 -21.77
N ARG A 20 -47.36 37.18 -23.09
CA ARG A 20 -48.17 36.33 -24.00
C ARG A 20 -47.83 34.85 -23.86
N ASP A 21 -46.55 34.52 -23.77
CA ASP A 21 -46.08 33.15 -23.58
C ASP A 21 -46.62 32.54 -22.28
N ALA A 22 -46.60 33.30 -21.17
CA ALA A 22 -47.21 32.88 -19.91
C ALA A 22 -48.73 32.64 -20.02
N ALA A 23 -49.43 33.39 -20.88
CA ALA A 23 -50.86 33.21 -21.11
C ALA A 23 -51.17 31.94 -21.97
N GLU A 24 -50.22 31.45 -22.75
CA GLU A 24 -50.34 30.28 -23.64
C GLU A 24 -49.68 29.01 -23.07
N GLY A 25 -49.24 29.02 -21.81
CA GLY A 25 -48.65 27.85 -21.14
C GLY A 25 -47.13 27.70 -21.33
N GLU A 26 -46.42 28.80 -21.56
CA GLU A 26 -44.95 28.90 -21.65
C GLU A 26 -44.24 28.05 -22.74
N PRO A 27 -44.80 27.85 -23.95
CA PRO A 27 -44.15 27.06 -25.01
C PRO A 27 -42.82 27.67 -25.49
N ILE A 28 -42.69 28.99 -25.53
CA ILE A 28 -41.45 29.67 -25.96
C ILE A 28 -40.39 29.55 -24.88
N ARG A 29 -40.74 29.68 -23.59
CA ARG A 29 -39.83 29.41 -22.47
C ARG A 29 -39.27 28.00 -22.53
N ALA A 30 -40.13 27.00 -22.78
CA ALA A 30 -39.71 25.61 -22.93
C ALA A 30 -38.74 25.43 -24.11
N LEU A 31 -39.05 25.97 -25.29
CA LEU A 31 -38.16 25.92 -26.46
C LEU A 31 -36.82 26.61 -26.20
N LEU A 32 -36.84 27.83 -25.64
CA LEU A 32 -35.64 28.59 -25.33
C LEU A 32 -34.79 27.91 -24.24
N SER A 33 -35.40 27.18 -23.31
CA SER A 33 -34.66 26.39 -22.32
C SER A 33 -33.83 25.28 -22.95
N VAL A 34 -34.35 24.63 -23.99
CA VAL A 34 -33.63 23.59 -24.74
C VAL A 34 -32.50 24.22 -25.55
N ILE A 35 -32.77 25.36 -26.23
CA ILE A 35 -31.74 26.10 -26.98
C ILE A 35 -30.64 26.61 -26.04
N GLU A 36 -31.01 27.11 -24.86
CA GLU A 36 -30.05 27.60 -23.87
C GLU A 36 -29.16 26.47 -23.34
N ARG A 37 -29.69 25.25 -23.18
CA ARG A 37 -28.88 24.07 -22.82
C ARG A 37 -27.83 23.77 -23.88
N GLU A 38 -28.21 23.73 -25.16
CA GLU A 38 -27.24 23.47 -26.23
C GLU A 38 -26.24 24.63 -26.41
N MET A 39 -26.69 25.88 -26.25
CA MET A 39 -25.80 27.04 -26.23
C MET A 39 -24.78 26.95 -25.09
N LYS A 40 -25.20 26.55 -23.88
CA LYS A 40 -24.30 26.33 -22.74
C LYS A 40 -23.29 25.21 -23.00
N ASN A 41 -23.71 24.13 -23.67
CA ASN A 41 -22.79 23.07 -24.08
C ASN A 41 -21.72 23.61 -25.03
N ILE A 42 -22.10 24.46 -25.99
CA ILE A 42 -21.16 25.10 -26.93
C ILE A 42 -20.25 26.11 -26.21
N GLU A 43 -20.80 26.97 -25.35
CA GLU A 43 -20.01 27.92 -24.55
C GLU A 43 -18.97 27.16 -23.70
N SER A 44 -19.38 26.08 -23.02
CA SER A 44 -18.48 25.24 -22.23
C SER A 44 -17.43 24.51 -23.08
N ASP A 45 -17.77 24.07 -24.30
CA ASP A 45 -16.80 23.47 -25.22
C ASP A 45 -15.77 24.50 -25.71
N ILE A 46 -16.21 25.72 -26.03
CA ILE A 46 -15.31 26.83 -26.41
C ILE A 46 -14.39 27.21 -25.25
N GLU A 47 -14.91 27.34 -24.03
CA GLU A 47 -14.10 27.55 -22.82
C GLU A 47 -13.08 26.41 -22.66
N GLY A 48 -13.52 25.16 -22.81
CA GLY A 48 -12.64 23.99 -22.79
C GLY A 48 -11.56 24.00 -23.88
N LEU A 49 -11.81 24.60 -25.05
CA LEU A 49 -10.80 24.77 -26.10
C LEU A 49 -9.73 25.81 -25.71
N TYR A 50 -10.10 26.88 -25.01
CA TYR A 50 -9.14 27.84 -24.48
C TYR A 50 -8.31 27.22 -23.34
N ASP A 51 -8.95 26.45 -22.46
CA ASP A 51 -8.24 25.71 -21.40
C ASP A 51 -7.21 24.74 -21.99
N ASN A 52 -7.49 24.18 -23.16
CA ASN A 52 -6.58 23.28 -23.87
C ASN A 52 -5.27 23.94 -24.36
N TRP A 53 -5.16 25.27 -24.35
CA TRP A 53 -3.94 25.97 -24.74
C TRP A 53 -2.86 25.98 -23.64
N PHE A 54 -3.25 25.81 -22.38
CA PHE A 54 -2.34 25.89 -21.23
C PHE A 54 -2.15 24.52 -20.60
N ILE A 55 -0.91 24.15 -20.27
CA ILE A 55 -0.59 22.82 -19.75
C ILE A 55 -1.22 22.56 -18.38
N GLU A 56 -1.51 23.61 -17.62
CA GLU A 56 -2.12 23.55 -16.29
C GLU A 56 -3.61 23.22 -16.35
N THR A 57 -4.31 23.66 -17.40
CA THR A 57 -5.78 23.57 -17.52
C THR A 57 -6.24 22.62 -18.63
N CYS A 58 -5.36 22.23 -19.56
CA CYS A 58 -5.77 21.44 -20.72
C CYS A 58 -6.32 20.07 -20.33
N LYS A 59 -7.19 19.49 -21.17
CA LYS A 59 -7.63 18.10 -20.98
C LYS A 59 -6.45 17.15 -21.19
N GLU A 60 -6.47 16.02 -20.49
CA GLU A 60 -5.34 15.07 -20.45
C GLU A 60 -4.92 14.55 -21.83
N TRP A 61 -5.88 14.37 -22.73
CA TRP A 61 -5.61 13.92 -24.10
C TRP A 61 -4.80 14.94 -24.94
N VAL A 62 -4.76 16.23 -24.53
CA VAL A 62 -4.02 17.31 -25.22
C VAL A 62 -2.54 17.33 -24.82
N VAL A 63 -2.21 16.83 -23.63
CA VAL A 63 -0.86 16.87 -23.04
C VAL A 63 0.22 16.31 -23.99
N PRO A 64 0.02 15.16 -24.67
CA PRO A 64 1.02 14.64 -25.61
C PRO A 64 1.32 15.59 -26.76
N TYR A 65 0.32 16.31 -27.28
CA TYR A 65 0.49 17.26 -28.38
C TYR A 65 1.33 18.48 -27.97
N ILE A 66 1.14 18.97 -26.73
CA ILE A 66 2.00 20.02 -26.17
C ILE A 66 3.43 19.47 -25.97
N GLY A 67 3.56 18.23 -25.52
CA GLY A 67 4.84 17.53 -25.40
C GLY A 67 5.60 17.42 -26.72
N ASP A 68 4.91 17.10 -27.82
CA ASP A 68 5.49 17.00 -29.16
C ASP A 68 6.11 18.32 -29.64
N LEU A 69 5.45 19.46 -29.34
CA LEU A 69 5.99 20.80 -29.63
C LEU A 69 7.32 21.05 -28.91
N LEU A 70 7.44 20.52 -27.68
CA LEU A 70 8.65 20.59 -26.88
C LEU A 70 9.66 19.47 -27.21
N LYS A 71 9.35 18.57 -28.16
CA LYS A 71 10.14 17.36 -28.46
C LYS A 71 10.39 16.50 -27.22
N VAL A 72 9.37 16.36 -26.39
CA VAL A 72 9.40 15.46 -25.24
C VAL A 72 9.30 14.03 -25.75
N GLN A 73 10.19 13.13 -25.30
CA GLN A 73 10.05 11.72 -25.66
C GLN A 73 8.74 11.17 -25.09
N GLY A 74 8.02 10.39 -25.89
CA GLY A 74 6.81 9.71 -25.45
C GLY A 74 7.16 8.74 -24.32
N ILE A 75 6.66 9.03 -23.12
CA ILE A 75 6.76 8.15 -21.96
C ILE A 75 5.54 7.23 -21.96
N ARG A 76 5.67 6.02 -21.42
CA ARG A 76 4.52 5.13 -21.25
C ARG A 76 3.49 5.82 -20.36
N SER A 77 2.30 6.09 -20.90
CA SER A 77 1.15 6.55 -20.11
C SER A 77 0.81 5.51 -19.06
N LEU A 78 0.68 5.95 -17.82
CA LEU A 78 0.27 5.10 -16.71
C LEU A 78 -1.18 5.43 -16.40
N ASP A 79 -2.05 4.42 -16.32
CA ASP A 79 -3.44 4.59 -15.89
C ASP A 79 -3.51 4.71 -14.35
N ILE A 80 -2.78 5.69 -13.79
CA ILE A 80 -2.78 6.01 -12.37
C ILE A 80 -3.35 7.42 -12.25
N GLU A 81 -4.46 7.57 -11.52
CA GLU A 81 -5.17 8.87 -11.39
C GLU A 81 -4.26 10.02 -10.94
N THR A 82 -3.21 9.73 -10.18
CA THR A 82 -2.27 10.72 -9.63
C THR A 82 -1.04 11.00 -10.50
N LEU A 83 -0.77 10.20 -11.53
CA LEU A 83 0.45 10.27 -12.34
C LEU A 83 0.11 10.57 -13.81
N SER A 84 0.17 11.86 -14.13
CA SER A 84 -0.07 12.39 -15.47
C SER A 84 1.24 12.81 -16.14
N GLN A 85 1.30 12.68 -17.47
CA GLN A 85 2.42 13.21 -18.27
C GLN A 85 2.53 14.75 -18.17
N ARG A 86 1.50 15.42 -17.65
CA ARG A 86 1.39 16.87 -17.54
C ARG A 86 2.53 17.49 -16.75
N ALA A 87 2.86 16.96 -15.57
CA ALA A 87 3.93 17.51 -14.73
C ALA A 87 5.28 17.47 -15.46
N PHE A 88 5.57 16.34 -16.11
CA PHE A 88 6.78 16.16 -16.91
C PHE A 88 6.84 17.12 -18.11
N VAL A 89 5.75 17.28 -18.87
CA VAL A 89 5.68 18.21 -20.00
C VAL A 89 5.78 19.66 -19.53
N ALA A 90 5.07 20.03 -18.47
CA ALA A 90 5.08 21.37 -17.89
C ALA A 90 6.49 21.80 -17.46
N HIS A 91 7.24 20.90 -16.81
CA HIS A 91 8.57 21.20 -16.28
C HIS A 91 9.71 20.92 -17.27
N THR A 92 9.43 20.46 -18.49
CA THR A 92 10.47 20.10 -19.49
C THR A 92 11.49 21.21 -19.73
N LEU A 93 11.05 22.47 -19.83
CA LEU A 93 11.96 23.61 -20.04
C LEU A 93 12.87 23.85 -18.82
N ALA A 94 12.37 23.62 -17.60
CA ALA A 94 13.16 23.73 -16.38
C ALA A 94 14.22 22.63 -16.33
N TYR A 95 13.87 21.38 -16.67
CA TYR A 95 14.84 20.28 -16.70
C TYR A 95 15.98 20.53 -17.66
N ARG A 96 15.69 21.04 -18.87
CA ARG A 96 16.72 21.36 -19.87
C ARG A 96 17.64 22.48 -19.43
N ARG A 97 17.10 23.49 -18.73
CA ARG A 97 17.90 24.61 -18.18
C ARG A 97 18.78 24.18 -17.01
N GLY A 98 18.33 23.22 -16.20
CA GLY A 98 19.06 22.71 -15.03
C GLY A 98 19.68 21.32 -15.21
N LYS A 99 19.88 20.87 -16.46
CA LYS A 99 20.42 19.55 -16.77
C LYS A 99 21.75 19.30 -16.04
N GLY A 100 21.92 18.10 -15.51
CA GLY A 100 23.10 17.70 -14.75
C GLY A 100 23.16 18.22 -13.31
N THR A 101 22.09 18.87 -12.81
CA THR A 101 21.99 19.27 -11.40
C THR A 101 21.19 18.25 -10.58
N ALA A 102 21.57 18.06 -9.32
CA ALA A 102 20.89 17.14 -8.40
C ALA A 102 19.40 17.50 -8.19
N ALA A 103 19.09 18.79 -8.08
CA ALA A 103 17.74 19.32 -7.92
C ALA A 103 16.80 18.93 -9.08
N VAL A 104 17.28 19.04 -10.32
CA VAL A 104 16.49 18.61 -11.50
C VAL A 104 16.27 17.11 -11.50
N LEU A 105 17.23 16.31 -11.06
CA LEU A 105 17.06 14.85 -10.97
C LEU A 105 16.03 14.45 -9.89
N GLU A 106 15.96 15.17 -8.77
CA GLU A 106 14.92 14.98 -7.74
C GLU A 106 13.53 15.33 -8.28
N GLN A 107 13.39 16.49 -8.92
CA GLN A 107 12.13 16.91 -9.53
C GLN A 107 11.69 15.95 -10.65
N LEU A 108 12.62 15.51 -11.51
CA LEU A 108 12.37 14.53 -12.56
C LEU A 108 11.87 13.20 -11.99
N ALA A 109 12.49 12.73 -10.89
CA ALA A 109 12.03 11.53 -10.20
C ALA A 109 10.59 11.73 -9.67
N SER A 110 10.31 12.85 -9.01
CA SER A 110 8.96 13.16 -8.51
C SER A 110 7.92 13.25 -9.62
N ASP A 111 8.21 13.89 -10.75
CA ASP A 111 7.22 14.09 -11.81
C ASP A 111 6.95 12.83 -12.64
N LEU A 112 7.95 11.96 -12.82
CA LEU A 112 7.80 10.72 -13.59
C LEU A 112 7.34 9.54 -12.75
N THR A 113 7.77 9.51 -11.50
CA THR A 113 7.49 8.39 -10.61
C THR A 113 6.55 8.77 -9.50
N GLY A 114 6.25 10.03 -9.20
CA GLY A 114 5.45 10.39 -8.02
C GLY A 114 6.14 10.09 -6.68
N TRP A 115 7.35 9.55 -6.68
CA TRP A 115 8.12 9.29 -5.46
C TRP A 115 8.94 10.51 -5.09
N ARG A 116 8.96 10.83 -3.80
CA ARG A 116 9.95 11.76 -3.27
C ARG A 116 11.33 11.15 -3.44
N ALA A 117 12.30 12.00 -3.79
CA ALA A 117 13.65 11.57 -4.08
C ALA A 117 14.69 12.50 -3.49
N ARG A 118 15.83 11.93 -3.13
CA ARG A 118 17.04 12.64 -2.70
C ARG A 118 18.20 12.22 -3.56
N VAL A 119 18.84 13.19 -4.20
CA VAL A 119 20.01 12.98 -5.04
C VAL A 119 21.26 13.40 -4.27
N VAL A 120 22.18 12.45 -4.16
CA VAL A 120 23.45 12.58 -3.45
C VAL A 120 24.59 12.51 -4.46
N GLU A 121 25.37 13.57 -4.50
CA GLU A 121 26.60 13.65 -5.29
C GLU A 121 27.74 13.04 -4.47
N PHE A 122 28.06 11.76 -4.68
CA PHE A 122 28.98 11.04 -3.81
C PHE A 122 30.41 11.59 -3.80
N PHE A 123 30.82 12.31 -4.85
CA PHE A 123 32.11 13.00 -4.87
C PHE A 123 32.25 14.07 -3.77
N GLN A 124 31.14 14.60 -3.26
CA GLN A 124 31.12 15.56 -2.13
C GLN A 124 31.35 14.87 -0.78
N LEU A 125 31.17 13.55 -0.73
CA LEU A 125 31.39 12.70 0.44
C LEU A 125 32.74 11.99 0.38
N LEU A 126 33.66 12.38 -0.51
CA LEU A 126 35.00 11.81 -0.55
C LEU A 126 35.92 12.49 0.47
N ALA A 127 36.72 11.69 1.15
CA ALA A 127 37.82 12.18 1.96
C ALA A 127 38.84 12.89 1.07
N LEU A 128 39.24 14.11 1.47
CA LEU A 128 40.15 14.96 0.71
C LEU A 128 41.24 15.51 1.63
N THR A 129 42.46 15.59 1.12
CA THR A 129 43.51 16.41 1.74
C THR A 129 43.41 17.82 1.15
N PRO A 130 42.87 18.81 1.88
CA PRO A 130 42.60 20.14 1.33
C PRO A 130 43.89 20.87 0.97
N ASN A 131 43.90 21.56 -0.16
CA ASN A 131 44.96 22.52 -0.46
C ASN A 131 44.73 23.80 0.39
N LEU A 132 45.75 24.30 1.06
CA LEU A 132 45.67 25.50 1.91
C LEU A 132 45.19 26.76 1.14
N ASN A 133 45.41 26.83 -0.17
CA ASN A 133 44.94 27.93 -1.02
C ASN A 133 43.45 27.81 -1.39
N HIS A 134 42.85 26.63 -1.22
CA HIS A 134 41.47 26.32 -1.58
C HIS A 134 40.81 25.45 -0.50
N ILE A 135 40.63 26.03 0.69
CA ILE A 135 39.90 25.39 1.77
C ILE A 135 38.44 25.24 1.34
N ARG A 136 38.00 23.99 1.13
CA ARG A 136 36.59 23.70 0.88
C ARG A 136 35.89 23.59 2.21
N LEU A 137 35.04 24.57 2.50
CA LEU A 137 34.17 24.57 3.66
C LEU A 137 32.76 24.19 3.21
N ARG A 138 32.17 23.17 3.83
CA ARG A 138 30.76 22.84 3.69
C ARG A 138 29.97 23.77 4.60
N LYS A 139 29.00 24.49 4.06
CA LYS A 139 27.87 24.92 4.88
C LYS A 139 27.08 23.66 5.20
N SER A 140 26.90 23.34 6.49
CA SER A 140 25.94 22.30 6.87
C SER A 140 24.60 22.65 6.21
N ARG A 141 24.14 21.78 5.31
CA ARG A 141 22.87 21.96 4.58
C ARG A 141 21.68 21.43 5.38
N ALA A 142 21.93 20.65 6.44
CA ALA A 142 20.92 20.37 7.44
C ALA A 142 20.86 21.57 8.40
N PRO A 143 19.67 22.03 8.82
CA PRO A 143 19.56 22.91 9.96
C PRO A 143 20.05 22.15 11.19
N SER A 144 21.36 22.22 11.50
CA SER A 144 21.85 21.72 12.77
C SER A 144 21.20 22.58 13.85
N LEU A 145 20.25 21.97 14.56
CA LEU A 145 19.66 22.58 15.75
C LEU A 145 20.72 22.66 16.86
N CYS A 146 21.76 21.82 16.81
CA CYS A 146 22.88 21.85 17.75
C CYS A 146 24.18 22.31 17.05
N SER A 147 24.41 23.62 17.01
CA SER A 147 25.72 24.32 17.10
C SER A 147 25.78 25.60 16.25
N THR A 148 26.17 26.70 16.90
CA THR A 148 26.36 28.05 16.31
C THR A 148 27.65 28.17 15.48
N VAL A 149 28.34 27.08 15.22
CA VAL A 149 29.56 26.99 14.41
C VAL A 149 29.46 25.58 13.81
N ASN A 150 29.45 25.37 12.50
CA ASN A 150 30.63 24.82 11.84
C ASN A 150 30.50 24.95 10.32
N GLN A 151 31.36 25.80 9.76
CA GLN A 151 31.89 25.56 8.43
C GLN A 151 32.81 24.32 8.55
N GLU A 152 32.29 23.13 8.29
CA GLU A 152 33.12 21.92 8.34
C GLU A 152 33.95 21.81 7.07
N LEU A 153 35.20 21.35 7.17
CA LEU A 153 35.97 21.04 5.96
C LEU A 153 35.27 19.91 5.19
N LEU A 154 35.04 20.13 3.90
CA LEU A 154 34.58 19.09 2.99
C LEU A 154 35.63 17.96 2.99
N GLY A 155 35.25 16.75 3.41
CA GLY A 155 36.15 15.59 3.45
C GLY A 155 36.92 15.39 4.78
N GLY A 156 36.46 15.98 5.89
CA GLY A 156 37.02 15.77 7.24
C GLY A 156 36.60 14.46 7.92
N THR A 157 37.24 14.12 9.05
CA THR A 157 36.84 13.00 9.91
C THR A 157 35.50 13.27 10.59
N PRO A 158 34.58 12.29 10.72
CA PRO A 158 33.31 12.47 11.41
C PRO A 158 33.49 12.97 12.86
N ASP A 159 32.70 13.96 13.29
CA ASP A 159 32.67 14.38 14.70
C ASP A 159 31.81 13.41 15.52
N LEU A 160 32.45 12.66 16.42
CA LEU A 160 31.78 11.70 17.29
C LEU A 160 30.84 12.36 18.31
N ARG A 161 30.90 13.69 18.47
CA ARG A 161 29.99 14.45 19.33
C ARG A 161 28.69 14.82 18.64
N ASP A 162 28.68 14.89 17.30
CA ASP A 162 27.47 15.13 16.54
C ASP A 162 26.74 13.81 16.29
N THR A 163 26.08 13.32 17.34
CA THR A 163 25.31 12.08 17.29
C THR A 163 24.15 12.13 16.29
N ASN A 164 23.63 13.32 15.97
CA ASN A 164 22.53 13.47 15.02
C ASN A 164 23.00 13.16 13.59
N SER A 165 24.16 13.72 13.19
CA SER A 165 24.78 13.41 11.90
C SER A 165 25.27 11.96 11.80
N LEU A 166 25.69 11.36 12.91
CA LEU A 166 26.10 9.93 12.95
C LEU A 166 24.95 8.95 12.72
N GLU A 167 23.72 9.29 13.10
CA GLU A 167 22.55 8.44 12.80
C GLU A 167 22.21 8.39 11.31
N LEU A 168 22.71 9.35 10.51
CA LEU A 168 22.46 9.44 9.07
C LEU A 168 23.47 8.65 8.23
N LEU A 169 24.40 7.92 8.86
CA LEU A 169 25.41 7.13 8.17
C LEU A 169 24.80 6.11 7.20
N GLU A 170 25.47 5.93 6.06
CA GLU A 170 25.10 5.11 4.90
C GLU A 170 23.77 5.49 4.22
N GLY A 171 23.14 6.58 4.67
CA GLY A 171 21.84 7.07 4.22
C GLY A 171 21.89 8.23 3.22
N PRO A 172 20.72 8.70 2.77
CA PRO A 172 20.59 9.79 1.78
C PRO A 172 21.00 11.17 2.29
N PHE A 173 21.03 11.37 3.60
CA PHE A 173 21.33 12.66 4.23
C PHE A 173 22.69 12.69 4.93
N GLU A 174 23.51 11.67 4.71
CA GLU A 174 24.83 11.59 5.32
C GLU A 174 25.76 12.74 4.87
N ILE A 175 26.64 13.14 5.79
CA ILE A 175 27.68 14.12 5.54
C ILE A 175 29.11 13.61 5.76
N ALA A 176 29.28 12.36 6.21
CA ALA A 176 30.59 11.79 6.52
C ALA A 176 31.45 11.57 5.26
N ALA A 177 32.76 11.65 5.44
CA ALA A 177 33.72 11.45 4.36
C ALA A 177 34.10 9.96 4.23
N HIS A 178 34.17 9.47 3.00
CA HIS A 178 34.48 8.09 2.63
C HIS A 178 35.70 8.01 1.73
N ASN A 179 36.35 6.84 1.75
CA ASN A 179 37.38 6.53 0.77
C ASN A 179 36.75 6.26 -0.59
N ALA A 180 37.50 6.55 -1.67
CA ALA A 180 37.03 6.30 -3.02
C ALA A 180 36.85 4.79 -3.27
N ASP A 181 35.68 4.42 -3.76
CA ASP A 181 35.30 3.08 -4.21
C ASP A 181 35.16 3.07 -5.73
N VAL A 182 36.10 2.41 -6.40
CA VAL A 182 36.18 2.39 -7.87
C VAL A 182 35.17 1.46 -8.54
N ARG A 183 34.37 0.72 -7.76
CA ARG A 183 33.32 -0.17 -8.30
C ARG A 183 32.16 0.67 -8.84
N SER A 184 31.51 0.16 -9.89
CA SER A 184 30.31 0.78 -10.49
C SER A 184 29.16 0.87 -9.48
N VAL A 185 28.48 2.01 -9.49
CA VAL A 185 27.30 2.25 -8.64
C VAL A 185 26.04 1.62 -9.25
N ALA A 186 25.97 1.52 -10.58
CA ALA A 186 24.88 0.85 -11.28
C ALA A 186 24.76 -0.64 -10.89
N GLY A 187 25.89 -1.29 -10.61
CA GLY A 187 25.95 -2.68 -10.13
C GLY A 187 25.81 -2.86 -8.61
N CYS A 188 25.49 -1.82 -7.85
CA CYS A 188 25.50 -1.80 -6.37
C CYS A 188 26.83 -2.21 -5.73
N GLY A 189 27.93 -2.19 -6.50
CA GLY A 189 29.25 -2.61 -6.04
C GLY A 189 29.94 -1.54 -5.22
N GLY A 190 29.92 -0.28 -5.69
CA GLY A 190 30.55 0.85 -4.99
C GLY A 190 29.76 2.14 -5.11
N ARG A 191 29.66 2.89 -4.01
CA ARG A 191 28.89 4.14 -3.93
C ARG A 191 29.78 5.37 -4.08
N TYR A 192 30.82 5.44 -3.26
CA TYR A 192 31.60 6.66 -3.06
C TYR A 192 32.67 6.85 -4.12
N ASN A 193 32.35 7.47 -5.24
CA ASN A 193 33.32 7.78 -6.31
C ASN A 193 33.01 9.12 -6.97
N VAL A 194 33.98 9.67 -7.71
CA VAL A 194 33.84 10.95 -8.42
C VAL A 194 32.68 10.95 -9.44
N PRO A 195 32.52 9.94 -10.33
CA PRO A 195 31.42 9.93 -11.29
C PRO A 195 30.08 9.52 -10.66
N ASN A 196 30.06 8.98 -9.44
CA ASN A 196 28.87 8.31 -8.92
C ASN A 196 27.88 9.31 -8.31
N ILE A 197 26.61 9.14 -8.68
CA ILE A 197 25.45 9.82 -8.09
C ILE A 197 24.52 8.76 -7.50
N GLY A 198 24.01 9.00 -6.30
CA GLY A 198 22.98 8.18 -5.67
C GLY A 198 21.62 8.87 -5.76
N ILE A 199 20.61 8.17 -6.28
CA ILE A 199 19.23 8.63 -6.32
C ILE A 199 18.42 7.76 -5.37
N PHE A 200 18.09 8.31 -4.21
CA PHE A 200 17.33 7.64 -3.17
C PHE A 200 15.85 7.98 -3.35
N MET A 201 14.99 6.98 -3.47
CA MET A 201 13.56 7.14 -3.74
C MET A 201 12.73 6.50 -2.63
N TRP A 202 11.73 7.23 -2.15
CA TRP A 202 10.78 6.74 -1.15
C TRP A 202 9.54 6.18 -1.83
N ARG A 203 9.38 4.85 -1.76
CA ARG A 203 8.19 4.16 -2.27
C ARG A 203 7.03 4.12 -1.27
N LEU A 204 7.31 4.48 -0.02
CA LEU A 204 6.32 4.56 1.05
C LEU A 204 5.67 5.94 1.09
N GLN A 205 4.40 5.95 1.49
CA GLN A 205 3.61 7.14 1.75
C GLN A 205 3.37 7.29 3.26
N SER A 206 3.07 8.51 3.69
CA SER A 206 2.79 8.80 5.10
C SER A 206 1.30 9.07 5.30
N TYR A 207 0.67 8.30 6.19
CA TYR A 207 -0.74 8.37 6.51
C TYR A 207 -0.95 9.00 7.88
N ARG A 208 -1.53 10.20 7.90
CA ARG A 208 -1.78 10.96 9.13
C ARG A 208 -3.05 10.49 9.82
N VAL A 209 -2.94 10.17 11.10
CA VAL A 209 -4.08 9.81 11.97
C VAL A 209 -4.17 10.86 13.07
N GLU A 210 -5.34 11.48 13.19
CA GLU A 210 -5.62 12.50 14.21
C GLU A 210 -6.40 11.90 15.38
N ARG A 211 -6.01 12.27 16.61
CA ARG A 211 -6.69 11.90 17.87
C ARG A 211 -7.09 10.41 17.99
N SER A 212 -6.22 9.49 17.57
CA SER A 212 -6.40 8.05 17.78
C SER A 212 -6.29 7.67 19.25
N THR A 213 -7.05 6.66 19.71
CA THR A 213 -6.89 6.12 21.07
C THR A 213 -5.58 5.36 21.20
N ALA A 214 -4.72 5.77 22.15
CA ALA A 214 -3.48 5.07 22.44
C ALA A 214 -3.75 3.76 23.21
N ARG A 215 -3.08 2.67 22.84
CA ARG A 215 -3.28 1.35 23.48
C ARG A 215 -2.43 1.25 24.74
N ALA A 216 -3.05 1.02 25.89
CA ALA A 216 -2.32 0.71 27.12
C ALA A 216 -1.60 -0.64 27.00
N VAL A 217 -0.36 -0.72 27.50
CA VAL A 217 0.46 -1.96 27.45
C VAL A 217 -0.08 -3.01 28.40
N ALA A 218 -0.55 -2.60 29.57
CA ALA A 218 -1.16 -3.47 30.57
C ALA A 218 -2.69 -3.33 30.54
N ASP A 219 -3.39 -4.43 30.86
CA ASP A 219 -4.87 -4.46 30.92
C ASP A 219 -5.43 -3.43 31.91
N ILE A 220 -4.75 -3.31 33.06
CA ILE A 220 -4.93 -2.19 33.98
C ILE A 220 -3.87 -1.15 33.60
N PRO A 221 -4.27 0.03 33.10
CA PRO A 221 -3.32 1.03 32.64
C PRO A 221 -2.34 1.42 33.74
N ASP A 222 -1.05 1.33 33.43
CA ASP A 222 0.06 1.61 34.35
C ASP A 222 0.92 2.79 33.87
N GLY A 223 0.35 3.65 33.03
CA GLY A 223 1.04 4.80 32.45
C GLY A 223 1.85 4.50 31.19
N ARG A 224 1.88 3.25 30.69
CA ARG A 224 2.58 2.87 29.44
C ARG A 224 1.60 2.64 28.30
N TYR A 225 1.87 3.26 27.15
CA TYR A 225 0.99 3.23 25.99
C TYR A 225 1.78 3.08 24.67
N SER A 226 1.14 2.51 23.66
CA SER A 226 1.60 2.48 22.27
C SER A 226 0.76 3.43 21.42
N PHE A 227 1.38 4.02 20.38
CA PHE A 227 0.70 4.87 19.42
C PHE A 227 -0.25 4.06 18.52
N ASP A 228 0.15 2.85 18.15
CA ASP A 228 -0.71 1.93 17.39
C ASP A 228 -1.87 1.44 18.27
N PRO A 229 -3.14 1.55 17.84
CA PRO A 229 -4.29 1.05 18.61
C PRO A 229 -4.25 -0.47 18.86
N LEU A 230 -3.52 -1.22 18.03
CA LEU A 230 -3.33 -2.67 18.18
C LEU A 230 -2.22 -3.02 19.20
N GLY A 231 -1.50 -2.01 19.71
CA GLY A 231 -0.47 -2.15 20.74
C GLY A 231 0.92 -2.52 20.22
N ARG A 232 1.15 -2.54 18.90
CA ARG A 232 2.43 -2.94 18.32
C ARG A 232 3.45 -1.81 18.34
N ASP A 233 4.73 -2.18 18.28
CA ASP A 233 5.80 -1.24 18.03
C ASP A 233 5.80 -0.86 16.54
N ILE A 234 5.53 0.41 16.25
CA ILE A 234 5.56 0.93 14.88
C ILE A 234 6.40 2.20 14.82
N PRO A 235 7.27 2.36 13.80
CA PRO A 235 7.96 3.62 13.59
C PRO A 235 6.96 4.70 13.15
N LEU A 236 7.05 5.87 13.78
CA LEU A 236 6.31 7.06 13.37
C LEU A 236 7.00 7.72 12.18
N PHE A 237 6.22 8.30 11.28
CA PHE A 237 6.69 8.89 10.03
C PHE A 237 6.55 10.41 10.02
N ASN A 238 7.43 11.06 9.28
CA ASN A 238 7.30 12.45 8.91
C ASN A 238 6.15 12.62 7.91
N ILE A 239 5.48 13.77 7.96
CA ILE A 239 4.56 14.21 6.90
C ILE A 239 5.38 15.12 5.96
N PRO A 240 5.63 14.69 4.71
CA PRO A 240 6.51 15.40 3.81
C PRO A 240 5.95 16.78 3.45
N ARG A 241 6.77 17.82 3.59
CA ARG A 241 6.45 19.16 3.11
C ARG A 241 6.98 19.37 1.70
N PRO A 242 6.21 19.97 0.79
CA PRO A 242 6.70 20.23 -0.56
C PRO A 242 7.91 21.17 -0.53
N GLU A 243 8.84 20.95 -1.43
CA GLU A 243 9.96 21.84 -1.68
C GLU A 243 9.43 23.18 -2.21
N PRO A 244 9.95 24.33 -1.75
CA PRO A 244 9.44 25.64 -2.15
C PRO A 244 9.76 25.97 -3.62
N GLU A 245 10.87 25.45 -4.15
CA GLU A 245 11.35 25.70 -5.51
C GLU A 245 12.10 24.47 -6.04
N ILE A 246 12.15 24.29 -7.36
CA ILE A 246 12.88 23.17 -8.02
C ILE A 246 14.36 23.15 -7.63
N ALA A 247 14.98 24.31 -7.36
CA ALA A 247 16.40 24.40 -7.00
C ALA A 247 16.70 23.95 -5.55
N HIS A 248 15.66 23.78 -4.73
CA HIS A 248 15.78 23.28 -3.36
C HIS A 248 16.01 21.77 -3.40
N LEU A 249 17.06 21.32 -2.72
CA LEU A 249 17.33 19.90 -2.57
C LEU A 249 16.53 19.35 -1.40
N ALA A 250 15.92 18.18 -1.56
CA ALA A 250 15.14 17.55 -0.51
C ALA A 250 15.94 17.41 0.80
N GLU A 251 15.30 17.76 1.91
CA GLU A 251 15.79 17.53 3.27
C GLU A 251 14.94 16.45 3.95
N GLU A 252 15.31 16.03 5.17
CA GLU A 252 14.59 14.97 5.89
C GLU A 252 13.09 15.27 6.08
N PHE A 253 12.72 16.53 6.27
CA PHE A 253 11.32 16.93 6.44
C PHE A 253 10.53 17.04 5.11
N ASN A 254 11.21 16.98 3.96
CA ASN A 254 10.56 16.96 2.63
C ASN A 254 10.14 15.55 2.19
N VAL A 255 10.63 14.52 2.88
CA VAL A 255 10.42 13.11 2.51
C VAL A 255 9.59 12.35 3.55
N PRO A 256 8.87 11.28 3.15
CA PRO A 256 8.14 10.41 4.06
C PRO A 256 9.12 9.45 4.78
N GLY A 257 10.02 10.01 5.59
CA GLY A 257 11.01 9.28 6.37
C GLY A 257 10.53 8.91 7.78
N LYS A 258 11.14 7.88 8.37
CA LYS A 258 10.93 7.52 9.79
C LYS A 258 11.46 8.65 10.68
N LEU A 259 10.72 9.01 11.72
CA LEU A 259 11.13 10.01 12.69
C LEU A 259 12.25 9.45 13.58
N ARG A 260 13.35 10.20 13.70
CA ARG A 260 14.53 9.82 14.49
C ARG A 260 14.47 10.40 15.89
N ARG A 261 14.88 9.61 16.91
CA ARG A 261 14.90 10.07 18.30
C ARG A 261 15.76 11.31 18.48
N ARG A 262 17.00 11.30 17.97
CA ARG A 262 17.97 12.36 18.25
C ARG A 262 17.56 13.70 17.65
N MET A 263 17.05 13.72 16.42
CA MET A 263 16.64 14.95 15.74
C MET A 263 15.50 15.66 16.48
N LEU A 264 14.46 14.92 16.89
CA LEU A 264 13.34 15.50 17.64
C LEU A 264 13.76 15.95 19.05
N TYR A 265 14.65 15.20 19.72
CA TYR A 265 15.21 15.61 21.01
C TYR A 265 15.97 16.94 20.90
N ASP A 266 16.87 17.05 19.92
CA ASP A 266 17.69 18.26 19.72
C ASP A 266 16.83 19.49 19.40
N GLU A 267 15.77 19.32 18.61
CA GLU A 267 14.83 20.38 18.30
C GLU A 267 14.12 20.92 19.54
N LEU A 268 13.58 20.02 20.36
CA LEU A 268 12.87 20.41 21.58
C LEU A 268 13.81 21.09 22.58
N GLU A 269 15.00 20.55 22.82
CA GLU A 269 15.96 21.15 23.76
C GLU A 269 16.49 22.51 23.27
N LYS A 270 16.69 22.70 21.96
CA LYS A 270 17.12 24.00 21.41
C LYS A 270 16.11 25.11 21.69
N TYR A 271 14.82 24.83 21.54
CA TYR A 271 13.78 25.85 21.67
C TYR A 271 13.18 25.95 23.07
N ARG A 272 13.40 24.97 23.95
CA ARG A 272 12.95 25.00 25.35
C ARG A 272 13.30 26.30 26.10
N PRO A 273 14.53 26.87 26.01
CA PRO A 273 14.85 28.14 26.68
C PRO A 273 14.25 29.38 26.00
N VAL A 274 13.74 29.25 24.77
CA VAL A 274 13.15 30.36 24.00
C VAL A 274 11.68 30.55 24.40
N PRO A 275 11.16 31.78 24.52
CA PRO A 275 9.73 32.01 24.76
C PRO A 275 8.84 31.37 23.69
N GLU A 276 7.74 30.73 24.09
CA GLU A 276 6.89 29.91 23.21
C GLU A 276 6.45 30.62 21.91
N LYS A 277 6.17 31.93 21.99
CA LYS A 277 5.74 32.77 20.84
C LYS A 277 6.82 32.99 19.77
N GLU A 278 8.08 32.79 20.13
CA GLU A 278 9.24 33.01 19.25
C GLU A 278 9.85 31.70 18.74
N ARG A 279 9.40 30.55 19.26
CA ARG A 279 9.87 29.23 18.83
C ARG A 279 9.45 28.96 17.39
N LYS A 280 10.40 28.48 16.58
CA LYS A 280 10.20 28.12 15.16
C LYS A 280 10.64 26.69 14.94
N TYR A 281 9.70 25.77 15.08
CA TYR A 281 9.92 24.35 14.92
C TYR A 281 9.83 23.95 13.44
N ILE A 282 10.64 22.95 13.07
CA ILE A 282 10.56 22.21 11.83
C ILE A 282 9.52 21.11 11.98
N TYR A 283 9.71 20.18 12.93
CA TYR A 283 8.81 19.03 13.10
C TYR A 283 7.63 19.32 14.02
N PHE A 284 7.80 20.19 15.01
CA PHE A 284 6.74 20.57 15.96
C PHE A 284 6.11 21.94 15.67
N ASP A 285 5.92 22.25 14.38
CA ASP A 285 5.28 23.52 13.98
C ASP A 285 3.87 23.65 14.60
N ARG A 286 3.43 24.88 14.85
CA ARG A 286 2.19 25.16 15.62
C ARG A 286 0.96 24.58 14.94
N ASP A 287 0.86 24.77 13.63
CA ASP A 287 -0.33 24.39 12.86
C ASP A 287 -0.37 22.87 12.67
N GLU A 288 0.76 22.27 12.28
CA GLU A 288 0.87 20.85 11.94
C GLU A 288 2.16 20.20 12.46
N PRO A 289 2.22 19.82 13.73
CA PRO A 289 3.31 19.03 14.27
C PRO A 289 3.19 17.58 13.82
N VAL A 290 4.34 16.92 13.64
CA VAL A 290 4.41 15.51 13.19
C VAL A 290 3.83 14.52 14.19
N LEU A 291 3.75 14.89 15.46
CA LEU A 291 3.05 14.12 16.49
C LEU A 291 2.46 15.04 17.57
N ARG A 292 1.34 14.61 18.17
CA ARG A 292 0.72 15.23 19.35
C ARG A 292 0.27 14.14 20.33
N VAL A 293 0.31 14.45 21.62
CA VAL A 293 -0.23 13.60 22.70
C VAL A 293 -1.28 14.42 23.44
N PHE A 294 -2.42 13.81 23.71
CA PHE A 294 -3.51 14.41 24.46
C PHE A 294 -3.76 13.60 25.73
N LYS A 295 -3.88 14.30 26.85
CA LYS A 295 -4.19 13.75 28.16
C LYS A 295 -5.57 14.25 28.58
N ASN A 296 -6.51 13.33 28.78
CA ASN A 296 -7.88 13.63 29.20
C ASN A 296 -8.58 14.68 28.31
N GLY A 297 -8.30 14.65 27.00
CA GLY A 297 -8.86 15.57 25.99
C GLY A 297 -8.03 16.81 25.70
N GLU A 298 -7.08 17.17 26.58
CA GLU A 298 -6.24 18.36 26.46
C GLU A 298 -4.86 18.04 25.84
N PRO A 299 -4.33 18.88 24.93
CA PRO A 299 -3.01 18.66 24.34
C PRO A 299 -1.89 18.84 25.38
N VAL A 300 -0.96 17.90 25.42
CA VAL A 300 0.25 17.99 26.24
C VAL A 300 1.19 19.03 25.62
N SER A 301 1.67 19.96 26.46
CA SER A 301 2.65 20.96 26.03
C SER A 301 4.00 20.31 25.68
N LEU A 302 4.68 20.84 24.65
CA LEU A 302 6.02 20.39 24.25
C LEU A 302 7.07 20.51 25.38
N ASP A 303 6.88 21.45 26.32
CA ASP A 303 7.78 21.59 27.48
C ASP A 303 7.65 20.42 28.47
N GLN A 304 6.50 19.74 28.46
CA GLN A 304 6.21 18.54 29.25
C GLN A 304 6.55 17.24 28.50
N MET A 305 7.06 17.32 27.27
CA MET A 305 7.43 16.16 26.46
C MET A 305 8.95 15.93 26.46
N LEU A 306 9.35 14.66 26.49
CA LEU A 306 10.73 14.21 26.40
C LEU A 306 10.82 13.12 25.32
N ILE A 307 11.69 13.31 24.33
CA ILE A 307 11.99 12.26 23.34
C ILE A 307 13.12 11.37 23.89
N CYS A 308 12.90 10.06 23.98
CA CYS A 308 13.90 9.12 24.45
C CYS A 308 13.67 7.70 23.92
N ASN A 309 14.58 6.79 24.25
CA ASN A 309 14.43 5.36 23.95
C ASN A 309 13.57 4.69 25.02
N LEU A 310 12.45 4.09 24.62
CA LEU A 310 11.52 3.35 25.48
C LEU A 310 11.54 1.83 25.21
N GLY A 311 12.63 1.30 24.66
CA GLY A 311 12.82 -0.13 24.39
C GLY A 311 12.59 -1.03 25.61
N GLU A 312 13.01 -0.58 26.79
CA GLU A 312 12.82 -1.28 28.07
C GLU A 312 11.54 -0.86 28.83
N TRP A 313 10.68 -0.03 28.24
CA TRP A 313 9.46 0.51 28.89
C TRP A 313 9.71 1.23 30.22
N LYS A 314 10.90 1.78 30.42
CA LYS A 314 11.27 2.50 31.64
C LYS A 314 10.47 3.81 31.74
N ARG A 315 9.68 3.95 32.80
CA ARG A 315 8.93 5.18 33.06
C ARG A 315 9.87 6.32 33.50
N PRO A 316 9.61 7.56 33.08
CA PRO A 316 10.43 8.69 33.49
C PRO A 316 10.21 9.04 34.96
N GLN A 317 11.29 9.35 35.69
CA GLN A 317 11.23 9.89 37.06
C GLN A 317 10.95 11.40 37.10
N SER A 318 11.03 12.07 35.95
CA SER A 318 10.68 13.49 35.79
C SER A 318 9.17 13.67 35.60
N LEU A 319 8.65 14.86 35.88
CA LEU A 319 7.26 15.28 35.57
C LEU A 319 6.96 15.40 34.04
N LYS A 320 7.78 14.80 33.18
CA LYS A 320 7.67 14.87 31.72
C LYS A 320 7.25 13.52 31.17
N ILE A 321 6.46 13.54 30.12
CA ILE A 321 6.01 12.37 29.39
C ILE A 321 7.11 11.97 28.40
N ALA A 322 7.48 10.70 28.41
CA ALA A 322 8.47 10.13 27.51
C ALA A 322 7.80 9.60 26.22
N VAL A 323 8.37 9.95 25.06
CA VAL A 323 7.90 9.50 23.74
C VAL A 323 9.08 8.89 22.98
N ASP A 324 8.86 7.71 22.40
CA ASP A 324 9.80 7.06 21.50
C ASP A 324 9.19 6.98 20.09
N PRO A 325 9.61 7.86 19.15
CA PRO A 325 9.07 7.88 17.79
C PRO A 325 9.49 6.69 16.92
N GLU A 326 10.58 6.00 17.24
CA GLU A 326 11.05 4.88 16.41
C GLU A 326 10.33 3.57 16.74
N LEU A 327 9.89 3.42 17.99
CA LEU A 327 9.06 2.29 18.43
C LEU A 327 7.57 2.64 18.51
N GLY A 328 7.21 3.92 18.42
CA GLY A 328 5.82 4.36 18.59
C GLY A 328 5.31 4.11 20.02
N ARG A 329 6.15 4.36 21.02
CA ARG A 329 5.84 4.13 22.45
C ARG A 329 5.73 5.44 23.22
N LEU A 330 4.95 5.42 24.29
CA LEU A 330 4.67 6.54 25.18
C LEU A 330 4.66 6.06 26.64
N ALA A 331 5.27 6.82 27.54
CA ALA A 331 5.24 6.53 28.97
C ALA A 331 5.05 7.80 29.82
N PHE A 332 4.04 7.78 30.70
CA PHE A 332 3.80 8.81 31.70
C PHE A 332 4.69 8.60 32.94
N PRO A 333 4.98 9.67 33.71
CA PRO A 333 5.71 9.59 34.99
C PRO A 333 5.11 8.55 35.94
N GLU A 334 5.92 7.95 36.82
CA GLU A 334 5.49 6.82 37.69
C GLU A 334 4.22 7.09 38.51
N ASP A 335 4.05 8.33 38.99
CA ASP A 335 2.93 8.76 39.81
C ASP A 335 1.68 9.19 39.01
N GLU A 336 1.72 9.10 37.69
CA GLU A 336 0.68 9.62 36.80
C GLU A 336 0.09 8.52 35.92
N ILE A 337 -1.22 8.28 36.08
CA ILE A 337 -2.01 7.37 35.26
C ILE A 337 -3.20 8.15 34.70
N PRO A 338 -3.20 8.50 33.41
CA PRO A 338 -4.29 9.24 32.78
C PRO A 338 -5.52 8.34 32.52
N GLU A 339 -6.71 8.95 32.55
CA GLU A 339 -7.97 8.24 32.27
C GLU A 339 -8.14 7.97 30.77
N LYS A 340 -7.82 8.98 29.94
CA LYS A 340 -7.91 8.90 28.48
C LYS A 340 -6.63 9.45 27.85
N VAL A 341 -6.06 8.69 26.93
CA VAL A 341 -4.88 9.08 26.15
C VAL A 341 -5.20 8.99 24.67
N GLU A 342 -5.01 10.10 23.96
CA GLU A 342 -5.14 10.15 22.51
C GLU A 342 -3.83 10.62 21.89
N VAL A 343 -3.53 10.17 20.68
CA VAL A 343 -2.31 10.51 19.96
C VAL A 343 -2.65 10.90 18.53
N SER A 344 -1.90 11.85 18.00
CA SER A 344 -1.89 12.17 16.57
C SER A 344 -0.51 11.92 16.03
N TYR A 345 -0.41 11.20 14.92
CA TYR A 345 0.86 10.73 14.34
C TYR A 345 0.67 10.38 12.87
N ALA A 346 1.77 10.07 12.18
CA ALA A 346 1.70 9.42 10.88
C ALA A 346 2.42 8.07 10.88
N TYR A 347 1.91 7.11 10.12
CA TYR A 347 2.57 5.84 9.84
C TYR A 347 2.90 5.70 8.34
N GLY A 348 3.87 4.86 8.02
CA GLY A 348 4.28 4.60 6.64
C GLY A 348 3.60 3.37 6.07
N PHE A 349 3.11 3.43 4.82
CA PHE A 349 2.64 2.25 4.08
C PHE A 349 2.75 2.43 2.56
N SER A 350 2.64 1.36 1.78
CA SER A 350 2.94 1.38 0.34
C SER A 350 1.83 1.96 -0.54
N ASP A 351 0.56 1.76 -0.17
CA ASP A 351 -0.61 2.18 -0.97
C ASP A 351 -1.88 2.26 -0.10
N ASP A 352 -2.96 2.77 -0.69
CA ASP A 352 -4.30 2.91 -0.10
C ASP A 352 -5.01 1.55 0.07
N VAL A 353 -4.47 0.70 0.95
CA VAL A 353 -4.98 -0.66 1.24
C VAL A 353 -5.17 -0.88 2.74
N GLY A 354 -6.26 -1.54 3.11
CA GLY A 354 -6.69 -1.75 4.49
C GLY A 354 -7.35 -0.52 5.09
N ALA A 355 -7.67 -0.57 6.39
CA ALA A 355 -8.17 0.59 7.10
C ALA A 355 -7.09 1.68 7.15
N GLY A 356 -7.38 2.84 6.56
CA GLY A 356 -6.48 3.98 6.55
C GLY A 356 -7.21 5.32 6.38
N PRO A 357 -6.56 6.43 6.76
CA PRO A 357 -7.14 7.77 6.77
C PRO A 357 -7.07 8.45 5.40
N TYR A 358 -7.06 7.69 4.32
CA TYR A 358 -6.98 8.18 2.94
C TYR A 358 -8.37 8.33 2.31
N ASN A 359 -8.44 9.07 1.20
CA ASN A 359 -9.70 9.41 0.56
C ASN A 359 -10.30 8.22 -0.21
N ARG A 360 -11.51 7.81 0.17
CA ARG A 360 -12.22 6.65 -0.41
C ARG A 360 -13.43 7.03 -1.25
N SER A 361 -13.53 8.30 -1.67
CA SER A 361 -14.72 8.81 -2.38
C SER A 361 -15.03 8.04 -3.66
N VAL A 362 -14.01 7.56 -4.39
CA VAL A 362 -14.19 6.73 -5.60
C VAL A 362 -14.81 5.38 -5.26
N SER A 363 -14.37 4.74 -4.17
CA SER A 363 -14.90 3.46 -3.71
C SER A 363 -16.35 3.59 -3.24
N VAL A 364 -16.64 4.63 -2.45
CA VAL A 364 -18.00 4.86 -1.92
C VAL A 364 -19.02 5.17 -3.02
N LYS A 365 -18.61 5.88 -4.09
CA LYS A 365 -19.44 6.09 -5.29
C LYS A 365 -19.89 4.79 -5.96
N ARG A 366 -19.27 3.64 -5.69
CA ARG A 366 -19.73 2.34 -6.25
C ARG A 366 -21.01 1.84 -5.60
N TRP A 367 -21.34 2.30 -4.39
CA TRP A 367 -22.50 1.78 -3.64
C TRP A 367 -23.40 2.87 -3.05
N VAL A 368 -22.97 4.14 -3.06
CA VAL A 368 -23.79 5.36 -2.85
C VAL A 368 -23.47 6.34 -3.98
N ASN A 369 -24.28 6.33 -5.05
CA ASN A 369 -24.17 7.31 -6.14
C ASN A 369 -25.54 7.87 -6.51
N PRO A 370 -25.86 9.12 -6.14
CA PRO A 370 -27.12 9.76 -6.47
C PRO A 370 -27.42 9.87 -7.98
N LEU A 371 -26.40 9.69 -8.84
CA LEU A 371 -26.53 9.73 -10.29
C LEU A 371 -26.86 8.37 -10.91
N ASP A 372 -26.85 7.28 -10.13
CA ASP A 372 -27.21 5.95 -10.58
C ASP A 372 -28.75 5.84 -10.71
N PRO A 373 -29.31 5.40 -11.85
CA PRO A 373 -30.76 5.18 -12.00
C PRO A 373 -31.34 4.19 -10.98
N ASP A 374 -30.54 3.22 -10.53
CA ASP A 374 -30.91 2.23 -9.51
C ASP A 374 -30.51 2.68 -8.09
N PHE A 375 -30.15 3.96 -7.92
CA PHE A 375 -29.75 4.51 -6.64
C PHE A 375 -30.85 4.36 -5.60
N ARG A 376 -30.52 3.61 -4.55
CA ARG A 376 -31.35 3.53 -3.37
C ARG A 376 -31.01 4.69 -2.44
N LYS A 377 -32.00 5.53 -2.18
CA LYS A 377 -31.85 6.62 -1.23
C LYS A 377 -31.63 6.07 0.17
N VAL A 378 -30.71 6.69 0.90
CA VAL A 378 -30.50 6.42 2.33
C VAL A 378 -31.75 6.86 3.10
N THR A 379 -32.36 5.94 3.84
CA THR A 379 -33.59 6.22 4.62
C THR A 379 -33.32 6.38 6.11
N TRP A 380 -32.15 5.93 6.58
CA TRP A 380 -31.73 6.08 7.96
C TRP A 380 -30.22 6.27 8.05
N GLN A 381 -29.75 7.17 8.92
CA GLN A 381 -28.33 7.37 9.17
C GLN A 381 -28.08 7.73 10.63
N LYS A 382 -27.02 7.18 11.22
CA LYS A 382 -26.55 7.50 12.57
C LYS A 382 -25.04 7.67 12.60
N GLY A 383 -24.57 8.73 13.24
CA GLY A 383 -23.15 8.99 13.49
C GLY A 383 -22.70 8.35 14.81
N VAL A 384 -21.51 7.78 14.83
CA VAL A 384 -20.87 7.23 16.03
C VAL A 384 -19.62 8.04 16.31
N THR A 385 -19.52 8.61 17.51
CA THR A 385 -18.33 9.35 17.93
C THR A 385 -18.20 9.41 19.45
N LYS A 386 -16.97 9.39 19.95
CA LYS A 386 -16.60 9.66 21.35
C LYS A 386 -16.27 11.14 21.61
N ASP A 387 -16.49 12.01 20.64
CA ASP A 387 -16.41 13.46 20.85
C ASP A 387 -17.64 13.93 21.65
N ARG A 388 -17.40 14.24 22.93
CA ARG A 388 -18.43 14.69 23.86
C ARG A 388 -19.06 16.03 23.45
N GLU A 389 -18.31 16.92 22.81
CA GLU A 389 -18.87 18.20 22.35
C GLU A 389 -19.84 17.96 21.20
N ALA A 390 -19.47 17.11 20.23
CA ALA A 390 -20.35 16.73 19.14
C ALA A 390 -21.63 16.04 19.65
N LEU A 391 -21.49 15.07 20.56
CA LEU A 391 -22.62 14.35 21.17
C LEU A 391 -23.60 15.28 21.91
N ASN A 392 -23.09 16.22 22.71
CA ASN A 392 -23.93 17.17 23.44
C ASN A 392 -24.69 18.13 22.53
N ASN A 393 -24.13 18.43 21.35
CA ASN A 393 -24.72 19.35 20.40
C ASN A 393 -25.76 18.68 19.47
N ASP A 394 -25.65 17.36 19.21
CA ASP A 394 -26.55 16.63 18.29
C ASP A 394 -26.82 15.18 18.74
N SER A 395 -27.45 15.03 19.90
CA SER A 395 -27.82 13.72 20.45
C SER A 395 -28.93 13.00 19.68
N SER A 396 -29.54 13.65 18.67
CA SER A 396 -30.56 13.01 17.82
C SER A 396 -29.94 12.15 16.72
N HIS A 397 -28.84 12.62 16.12
CA HIS A 397 -28.16 11.95 15.02
C HIS A 397 -26.86 11.26 15.43
N LEU A 398 -26.36 11.50 16.65
CA LEU A 398 -25.10 10.94 17.12
C LEU A 398 -25.30 10.06 18.35
N VAL A 399 -24.51 8.99 18.44
CA VAL A 399 -24.42 8.07 19.58
C VAL A 399 -22.95 7.83 19.96
N GLU A 400 -22.69 7.43 21.19
CA GLU A 400 -21.31 7.26 21.69
C GLU A 400 -20.71 5.90 21.30
N THR A 401 -21.54 4.88 21.11
CA THR A 401 -21.11 3.49 20.89
C THR A 401 -21.67 2.92 19.59
N MET A 402 -20.96 1.93 19.03
CA MET A 402 -21.42 1.21 17.84
C MET A 402 -22.58 0.27 18.20
N GLU A 403 -22.62 -0.28 19.42
CA GLU A 403 -23.70 -1.08 19.99
C GLU A 403 -25.03 -0.31 20.01
N GLU A 404 -25.02 0.96 20.43
CA GLU A 404 -26.21 1.82 20.39
C GLU A 404 -26.70 2.02 18.94
N ALA A 405 -25.79 2.34 18.01
CA ALA A 405 -26.14 2.52 16.61
C ALA A 405 -26.73 1.24 15.98
N VAL A 406 -26.16 0.08 16.29
CA VAL A 406 -26.64 -1.22 15.81
C VAL A 406 -27.99 -1.57 16.44
N THR A 407 -28.19 -1.27 17.72
CA THR A 407 -29.46 -1.48 18.41
C THR A 407 -30.57 -0.62 17.79
N GLU A 408 -30.29 0.65 17.52
CA GLU A 408 -31.23 1.54 16.83
C GLU A 408 -31.54 1.08 15.40
N TRP A 409 -30.52 0.63 14.65
CA TRP A 409 -30.72 0.06 13.32
C TRP A 409 -31.63 -1.18 13.37
N ASN A 410 -31.33 -2.13 14.26
CA ASN A 410 -32.10 -3.36 14.41
C ASN A 410 -33.57 -3.04 14.76
N HIS A 411 -33.79 -2.05 15.63
CA HIS A 411 -35.14 -1.59 15.96
C HIS A 411 -35.84 -0.90 14.77
N TYR A 412 -35.13 -0.05 14.03
CA TYR A 412 -35.65 0.64 12.85
C TYR A 412 -36.07 -0.36 11.78
N VAL A 413 -35.20 -1.32 11.45
CA VAL A 413 -35.43 -2.25 10.34
C VAL A 413 -36.61 -3.19 10.62
N SER A 414 -36.81 -3.61 11.88
CA SER A 414 -37.95 -4.44 12.27
C SER A 414 -39.30 -3.71 12.22
N ASN A 415 -39.30 -2.38 12.26
CA ASN A 415 -40.52 -1.56 12.28
C ASN A 415 -40.64 -0.63 11.06
N SER A 416 -39.74 -0.76 10.08
CA SER A 416 -39.64 0.16 8.95
C SER A 416 -40.88 0.08 8.06
N PRO A 417 -41.52 1.22 7.72
CA PRO A 417 -42.58 1.24 6.72
C PRO A 417 -42.04 1.08 5.28
N ASP A 418 -40.74 1.31 5.09
CA ASP A 418 -40.07 1.11 3.81
C ASP A 418 -39.74 -0.39 3.63
N PRO A 419 -40.23 -1.05 2.56
CA PRO A 419 -39.90 -2.44 2.25
C PRO A 419 -38.44 -2.64 1.85
N PHE A 420 -37.73 -1.55 1.55
CA PHE A 420 -36.34 -1.52 1.15
C PHE A 420 -35.57 -0.46 1.97
N PRO A 421 -35.38 -0.64 3.28
CA PRO A 421 -34.64 0.31 4.12
C PRO A 421 -33.14 0.30 3.80
N PHE A 422 -32.53 1.48 3.65
CA PHE A 422 -31.08 1.63 3.51
C PHE A 422 -30.53 2.47 4.65
N GLY A 423 -29.78 1.82 5.54
CA GLY A 423 -29.13 2.43 6.70
C GLY A 423 -27.66 2.76 6.46
N LEU A 424 -27.20 3.85 7.08
CA LEU A 424 -25.79 4.22 7.21
C LEU A 424 -25.40 4.37 8.69
N ILE A 425 -24.36 3.66 9.13
CA ILE A 425 -23.68 3.92 10.40
C ILE A 425 -22.35 4.58 10.05
N THR A 426 -22.17 5.83 10.43
CA THR A 426 -20.99 6.64 10.08
C THR A 426 -20.13 6.82 11.33
N ILE A 427 -18.94 6.21 11.36
CA ILE A 427 -17.98 6.39 12.46
C ILE A 427 -17.12 7.61 12.14
N MET A 428 -17.20 8.63 12.99
CA MET A 428 -16.74 9.99 12.71
C MET A 428 -15.46 10.39 13.46
N ASP A 429 -14.76 9.42 14.05
CA ASP A 429 -13.47 9.65 14.71
C ASP A 429 -12.54 8.44 14.62
N ASN A 430 -11.34 8.58 15.19
CA ASN A 430 -10.30 7.55 15.20
C ASN A 430 -10.23 6.79 16.54
N SER A 431 -11.32 6.77 17.30
CA SER A 431 -11.33 6.14 18.61
C SER A 431 -11.29 4.61 18.52
N THR A 432 -10.89 3.96 19.63
CA THR A 432 -11.10 2.53 19.83
C THR A 432 -12.47 2.28 20.49
N TYR A 433 -13.28 1.47 19.84
CA TYR A 433 -14.59 0.98 20.29
C TYR A 433 -14.43 -0.44 20.81
N LYS A 434 -14.48 -0.62 22.14
CA LYS A 434 -14.32 -1.92 22.81
C LYS A 434 -15.69 -2.56 22.97
N GLU A 435 -16.17 -3.24 21.95
CA GLU A 435 -17.57 -3.66 21.86
C GLU A 435 -17.68 -5.03 21.21
N GLU A 436 -18.47 -5.91 21.82
CA GLU A 436 -18.72 -7.26 21.33
C GLU A 436 -20.11 -7.29 20.68
N LEU A 437 -20.16 -7.07 19.36
CA LEU A 437 -21.41 -7.02 18.59
C LEU A 437 -21.89 -8.44 18.25
N THR A 438 -22.10 -9.24 19.28
CA THR A 438 -22.54 -10.64 19.19
C THR A 438 -23.79 -10.88 20.03
N GLY A 439 -24.35 -12.10 19.96
CA GLY A 439 -25.54 -12.44 20.75
C GLY A 439 -26.71 -11.50 20.46
N ALA A 440 -27.23 -10.82 21.49
CA ALA A 440 -28.33 -9.87 21.37
C ALA A 440 -27.97 -8.61 20.55
N ASN A 441 -26.70 -8.22 20.54
CA ASN A 441 -26.19 -6.97 19.95
C ASN A 441 -25.63 -7.16 18.53
N ARG A 442 -25.86 -8.33 17.94
CA ARG A 442 -25.45 -8.65 16.56
C ARG A 442 -26.17 -7.76 15.55
N ILE A 443 -25.54 -7.56 14.40
CA ILE A 443 -26.12 -6.79 13.29
C ILE A 443 -27.18 -7.64 12.59
N TYR A 444 -28.42 -7.16 12.53
CA TYR A 444 -29.51 -7.84 11.84
C TYR A 444 -29.79 -7.20 10.48
N ILE A 445 -29.79 -8.03 9.44
CA ILE A 445 -29.98 -7.61 8.06
C ILE A 445 -31.17 -8.38 7.47
N ILE A 446 -32.36 -7.78 7.55
CA ILE A 446 -33.57 -8.40 7.01
C ILE A 446 -33.57 -8.41 5.48
N GLN A 447 -34.49 -9.19 4.92
CA GLN A 447 -34.71 -9.23 3.48
C GLN A 447 -34.95 -7.83 2.89
N GLY A 448 -34.34 -7.57 1.74
CA GLY A 448 -34.38 -6.31 1.05
C GLY A 448 -33.53 -5.22 1.67
N SER A 449 -33.21 -5.25 2.97
CA SER A 449 -32.47 -4.20 3.66
C SER A 449 -31.01 -4.09 3.22
N LYS A 450 -30.47 -2.87 3.28
CA LYS A 450 -29.05 -2.58 3.05
C LYS A 450 -28.53 -1.80 4.24
N LEU A 451 -27.39 -2.20 4.79
CA LEU A 451 -26.68 -1.44 5.81
C LEU A 451 -25.24 -1.20 5.33
N ALA A 452 -24.76 0.02 5.42
CA ALA A 452 -23.34 0.30 5.32
C ALA A 452 -22.82 0.88 6.64
N ILE A 453 -21.70 0.35 7.11
CA ILE A 453 -20.95 0.86 8.24
C ILE A 453 -19.64 1.40 7.69
N ILE A 454 -19.43 2.70 7.84
CA ILE A 454 -18.36 3.42 7.15
C ILE A 454 -17.63 4.35 8.10
N ALA A 455 -16.30 4.36 8.01
CA ALA A 455 -15.48 5.43 8.56
C ALA A 455 -15.53 6.66 7.64
N ALA A 456 -16.18 7.74 8.07
CA ALA A 456 -16.33 8.96 7.27
C ALA A 456 -16.73 10.14 8.16
N ASP A 457 -16.53 11.36 7.65
CA ASP A 457 -17.22 12.52 8.22
C ASP A 457 -18.68 12.50 7.78
N TRP A 458 -19.56 12.87 8.69
CA TRP A 458 -20.86 13.41 8.37
C TRP A 458 -20.77 14.84 8.86
N ALA A 459 -20.72 15.85 7.99
CA ALA A 459 -20.57 17.24 8.44
C ALA A 459 -21.93 17.92 8.65
N LEU A 460 -21.97 18.92 9.52
CA LEU A 460 -23.08 19.86 9.57
C LEU A 460 -23.01 20.79 8.36
N VAL A 461 -24.15 21.01 7.70
CA VAL A 461 -24.28 21.92 6.57
C VAL A 461 -25.09 23.13 6.99
N ASP A 462 -24.66 24.32 6.57
CA ASP A 462 -25.43 25.55 6.76
C ASP A 462 -26.65 25.55 5.84
N GLU A 463 -27.84 25.57 6.42
CA GLU A 463 -29.06 25.82 5.66
C GLU A 463 -29.21 27.32 5.35
N PRO A 464 -29.96 27.69 4.29
CA PRO A 464 -30.30 29.09 4.01
C PRO A 464 -31.01 29.81 5.16
N SER A 465 -31.60 29.06 6.10
CA SER A 465 -32.21 29.55 7.34
C SER A 465 -31.18 29.99 8.41
N GLY A 466 -29.88 29.68 8.21
CA GLY A 466 -28.82 29.86 9.18
C GLY A 466 -28.70 28.73 10.21
N GLN A 467 -29.58 27.72 10.15
CA GLN A 467 -29.52 26.54 11.00
C GLN A 467 -28.52 25.54 10.41
N LYS A 468 -27.71 24.92 11.27
CA LYS A 468 -26.81 23.83 10.90
C LYS A 468 -27.54 22.49 11.03
N THR A 469 -27.62 21.72 9.95
CA THR A 469 -28.29 20.41 9.95
C THR A 469 -27.42 19.35 9.26
N ARG A 470 -27.65 18.08 9.59
CA ARG A 470 -27.01 16.95 8.93
C ARG A 470 -27.90 16.43 7.82
N ILE A 471 -27.37 16.36 6.61
CA ILE A 471 -28.12 15.85 5.46
C ILE A 471 -27.89 14.34 5.36
N VAL A 472 -28.97 13.56 5.46
CA VAL A 472 -28.92 12.10 5.33
C VAL A 472 -28.40 11.69 3.96
N GLY A 473 -27.44 10.77 3.95
CA GLY A 473 -26.74 10.27 2.77
C GLY A 473 -25.51 11.08 2.36
N GLN A 474 -25.25 12.23 2.98
CA GLN A 474 -24.01 12.99 2.78
C GLN A 474 -22.90 12.41 3.65
N LEU A 475 -21.72 12.24 3.05
CA LEU A 475 -20.55 11.65 3.71
C LEU A 475 -19.26 12.14 3.05
N THR A 476 -18.19 12.22 3.83
CA THR A 476 -16.83 12.51 3.37
C THR A 476 -15.89 11.41 3.87
N PRO A 477 -15.62 10.37 3.07
CA PRO A 477 -14.90 9.18 3.50
C PRO A 477 -13.38 9.40 3.41
N ASP A 478 -12.87 10.25 4.29
CA ASP A 478 -11.46 10.68 4.33
C ASP A 478 -11.01 10.86 5.79
N ALA A 479 -9.70 10.85 6.06
CA ALA A 479 -9.07 11.12 7.36
C ALA A 479 -9.37 10.15 8.53
N TYR A 480 -10.37 9.28 8.41
CA TYR A 480 -10.80 8.38 9.50
C TYR A 480 -10.36 6.92 9.32
N ARG A 481 -9.90 6.34 10.43
CA ARG A 481 -9.44 4.98 10.65
C ARG A 481 -9.85 4.50 12.05
N PRO A 482 -11.16 4.31 12.32
CA PRO A 482 -11.64 3.82 13.59
C PRO A 482 -11.20 2.38 13.83
N HIS A 483 -11.06 2.04 15.10
CA HIS A 483 -10.67 0.71 15.56
C HIS A 483 -11.79 0.08 16.39
N VAL A 484 -12.24 -1.11 16.00
CA VAL A 484 -13.19 -1.92 16.75
C VAL A 484 -12.45 -3.10 17.38
N LEU A 485 -12.47 -3.17 18.71
CA LEU A 485 -11.90 -4.26 19.50
C LEU A 485 -13.02 -5.16 20.01
N GLY A 486 -13.16 -6.34 19.40
CA GLY A 486 -14.23 -7.30 19.69
C GLY A 486 -14.74 -7.99 18.44
N ASN A 487 -15.50 -9.08 18.60
CA ASN A 487 -16.08 -9.79 17.47
C ASN A 487 -17.35 -9.10 16.97
N ILE A 488 -17.56 -9.16 15.67
CA ILE A 488 -18.77 -8.65 15.01
C ILE A 488 -19.53 -9.83 14.44
N SER A 489 -20.78 -10.03 14.86
CA SER A 489 -21.68 -11.02 14.28
C SER A 489 -22.75 -10.36 13.43
N VAL A 490 -23.00 -10.93 12.26
CA VAL A 490 -24.04 -10.48 11.31
C VAL A 490 -24.99 -11.63 11.07
N GLN A 491 -26.29 -11.39 11.14
CA GLN A 491 -27.31 -12.39 10.81
C GLN A 491 -28.28 -11.84 9.77
N GLY A 492 -28.44 -12.57 8.67
CA GLY A 492 -29.50 -12.32 7.69
C GLY A 492 -30.88 -12.73 8.23
N GLY A 493 -31.96 -12.18 7.67
CA GLY A 493 -33.33 -12.58 8.04
C GLY A 493 -33.60 -14.08 7.85
N ASP A 494 -34.58 -14.61 8.60
CA ASP A 494 -34.98 -16.03 8.54
C ASP A 494 -35.89 -16.36 7.34
N ASP A 495 -36.30 -15.34 6.58
CA ASP A 495 -37.04 -15.49 5.33
C ASP A 495 -36.05 -15.68 4.18
N PHE A 496 -36.08 -16.85 3.54
CA PHE A 496 -35.22 -17.24 2.41
C PHE A 496 -35.77 -16.78 1.04
N SER A 497 -36.65 -15.76 1.02
CA SER A 497 -37.15 -15.11 -0.20
C SER A 497 -36.04 -14.63 -1.14
N ASN A 498 -36.40 -14.34 -2.40
CA ASN A 498 -35.46 -13.93 -3.46
C ASN A 498 -34.89 -12.51 -3.29
N ASN A 499 -35.12 -11.84 -2.15
CA ASN A 499 -34.64 -10.49 -1.90
C ASN A 499 -33.75 -10.45 -0.65
N PRO A 500 -32.55 -11.05 -0.68
CA PRO A 500 -31.70 -11.12 0.50
C PRO A 500 -31.13 -9.73 0.86
N GLY A 501 -30.80 -9.51 2.13
CA GLY A 501 -30.23 -8.24 2.56
C GLY A 501 -28.73 -8.11 2.29
N GLN A 502 -28.18 -6.91 2.47
CA GLN A 502 -26.80 -6.56 2.10
C GLN A 502 -26.09 -5.80 3.22
N LEU A 503 -24.84 -6.17 3.50
CA LEU A 503 -23.96 -5.46 4.43
C LEU A 503 -22.71 -4.95 3.71
N ILE A 504 -22.35 -3.70 3.98
CA ILE A 504 -21.11 -3.07 3.51
C ILE A 504 -20.33 -2.59 4.73
N LEU A 505 -19.05 -2.96 4.80
CA LEU A 505 -18.08 -2.41 5.75
C LEU A 505 -17.03 -1.65 4.95
N ASP A 506 -16.81 -0.37 5.28
CA ASP A 506 -15.90 0.50 4.52
C ASP A 506 -14.98 1.34 5.44
N GLY A 507 -13.66 1.06 5.43
CA GLY A 507 -12.66 1.87 6.17
C GLY A 507 -12.42 1.52 7.62
N ILE A 508 -12.82 0.34 8.07
CA ILE A 508 -12.84 0.01 9.51
C ILE A 508 -11.73 -1.00 9.83
N MET A 509 -11.01 -0.76 10.93
CA MET A 509 -10.10 -1.74 11.51
C MET A 509 -10.82 -2.57 12.57
N ILE A 510 -10.77 -3.90 12.45
CA ILE A 510 -11.43 -4.85 13.35
C ILE A 510 -10.37 -5.78 13.95
N GLU A 511 -10.09 -5.62 15.25
CA GLU A 511 -9.34 -6.54 16.10
C GLU A 511 -10.32 -7.57 16.70
N GLY A 512 -10.72 -8.53 15.86
CA GLY A 512 -11.68 -9.58 16.20
C GLY A 512 -12.22 -10.30 14.96
N MET A 513 -13.01 -11.35 15.16
CA MET A 513 -13.60 -12.13 14.08
C MET A 513 -14.88 -11.47 13.55
N LEU A 514 -14.99 -11.35 12.22
CA LEU A 514 -16.24 -11.04 11.53
C LEU A 514 -16.97 -12.35 11.23
N ASN A 515 -18.03 -12.62 11.99
CA ASN A 515 -18.82 -13.84 11.89
C ASN A 515 -20.13 -13.58 11.15
N VAL A 516 -20.39 -14.30 10.07
CA VAL A 516 -21.71 -14.32 9.43
C VAL A 516 -22.43 -15.57 9.92
N LEU A 517 -23.52 -15.35 10.66
CA LEU A 517 -24.38 -16.40 11.17
C LEU A 517 -25.30 -16.95 10.07
N VAL A 518 -25.94 -18.07 10.35
CA VAL A 518 -26.95 -18.68 9.48
C VAL A 518 -28.13 -17.72 9.28
N GLY A 519 -28.54 -17.51 8.03
CA GLY A 519 -29.63 -16.62 7.64
C GLY A 519 -29.73 -16.46 6.12
N ASN A 520 -30.41 -15.41 5.65
CA ASN A 520 -30.51 -15.04 4.23
C ASN A 520 -29.78 -13.73 3.89
N LEU A 521 -28.48 -13.65 4.19
CA LEU A 521 -27.61 -12.56 3.72
C LEU A 521 -27.20 -12.79 2.26
N GLY A 522 -27.35 -11.78 1.41
CA GLY A 522 -27.13 -11.89 -0.03
C GLY A 522 -25.81 -11.28 -0.50
N SER A 523 -25.34 -10.25 0.20
CA SER A 523 -24.04 -9.66 -0.10
C SER A 523 -23.34 -9.19 1.16
N LEU A 524 -22.04 -9.47 1.22
CA LEU A 524 -21.11 -8.90 2.18
C LEU A 524 -19.98 -8.23 1.40
N THR A 525 -19.88 -6.91 1.51
CA THR A 525 -18.78 -6.13 0.94
C THR A 525 -17.86 -5.64 2.05
N ILE A 526 -16.57 -5.93 1.94
CA ILE A 526 -15.50 -5.49 2.82
C ILE A 526 -14.57 -4.66 1.95
N ALA A 527 -14.64 -3.34 2.06
CA ALA A 527 -13.86 -2.40 1.26
C ALA A 527 -12.96 -1.57 2.17
N HIS A 528 -11.67 -1.43 1.84
CA HIS A 528 -10.74 -0.62 2.63
C HIS A 528 -10.76 -0.94 4.15
N CYS A 529 -10.99 -2.19 4.51
CA CYS A 529 -11.04 -2.62 5.91
C CYS A 529 -9.78 -3.39 6.27
N THR A 530 -9.47 -3.41 7.55
CA THR A 530 -8.45 -4.32 8.10
C THR A 530 -9.11 -5.27 9.08
N LEU A 531 -9.29 -6.52 8.68
CA LEU A 531 -9.51 -7.62 9.62
C LEU A 531 -8.12 -8.10 10.04
N VAL A 532 -7.71 -7.74 11.25
CA VAL A 532 -6.31 -7.81 11.70
C VAL A 532 -5.75 -9.25 11.54
N PRO A 533 -4.67 -9.48 10.75
CA PRO A 533 -4.25 -10.82 10.32
C PRO A 533 -4.07 -11.90 11.41
N ASP A 534 -3.53 -11.52 12.55
CA ASP A 534 -3.20 -12.38 13.71
C ASP A 534 -4.30 -12.44 14.78
N LYS A 535 -5.35 -11.62 14.66
CA LYS A 535 -6.40 -11.47 15.70
C LYS A 535 -7.82 -11.52 15.16
N GLY A 536 -7.97 -11.56 13.86
CA GLY A 536 -9.26 -11.45 13.18
C GLY A 536 -9.27 -12.21 11.86
N GLY A 537 -10.37 -12.03 11.13
CA GLY A 537 -10.64 -12.78 9.91
C GLY A 537 -12.13 -12.83 9.62
N LEU A 538 -12.47 -13.51 8.54
CA LEU A 538 -13.85 -13.70 8.10
C LEU A 538 -14.25 -15.15 8.31
N LYS A 539 -15.37 -15.38 9.00
CA LYS A 539 -15.93 -16.72 9.19
C LYS A 539 -17.42 -16.74 8.86
N ILE A 540 -17.81 -17.69 8.02
CA ILE A 540 -19.23 -17.95 7.71
C ILE A 540 -19.63 -19.25 8.41
N ASN A 541 -20.63 -19.18 9.28
CA ASN A 541 -21.09 -20.33 10.04
C ASN A 541 -21.99 -21.22 9.16
N PRO A 542 -21.66 -22.52 9.00
CA PRO A 542 -22.51 -23.44 8.27
C PRO A 542 -23.80 -23.75 9.04
N SER A 543 -24.87 -24.03 8.30
CA SER A 543 -26.11 -24.58 8.84
C SER A 543 -26.11 -26.10 8.77
N ALA A 544 -26.76 -26.77 9.73
CA ALA A 544 -27.02 -28.22 9.65
C ALA A 544 -27.90 -28.59 8.44
N VAL A 545 -28.71 -27.65 7.96
CA VAL A 545 -29.42 -27.73 6.68
C VAL A 545 -28.66 -26.87 5.69
N GLU A 546 -27.91 -27.50 4.78
CA GLU A 546 -26.98 -26.82 3.86
C GLU A 546 -27.64 -25.67 3.08
N GLU A 547 -28.86 -25.87 2.59
CA GLU A 547 -29.66 -24.88 1.83
C GLU A 547 -29.95 -23.58 2.60
N ARG A 548 -29.75 -23.59 3.92
CA ARG A 548 -29.96 -22.42 4.80
C ARG A 548 -28.68 -21.65 5.12
N THR A 549 -27.53 -22.08 4.62
CA THR A 549 -26.25 -21.37 4.83
C THR A 549 -26.14 -20.20 3.85
N ASN A 550 -26.89 -19.11 4.08
CA ASN A 550 -26.86 -17.90 3.26
C ASN A 550 -26.75 -18.20 1.74
N PRO A 551 -27.73 -18.91 1.15
CA PRO A 551 -27.58 -19.59 -0.14
C PRO A 551 -27.33 -18.66 -1.34
N ARG A 552 -27.49 -17.35 -1.17
CA ARG A 552 -27.27 -16.31 -2.20
C ARG A 552 -26.12 -15.37 -1.86
N LEU A 553 -25.31 -15.69 -0.85
CA LEU A 553 -24.27 -14.81 -0.34
C LEU A 553 -23.12 -14.65 -1.34
N HIS A 554 -22.92 -13.43 -1.80
CA HIS A 554 -21.73 -13.04 -2.55
C HIS A 554 -20.82 -12.21 -1.65
N ILE A 555 -19.57 -12.65 -1.49
CA ILE A 555 -18.58 -11.97 -0.66
C ILE A 555 -17.61 -11.22 -1.57
N SER A 556 -17.45 -9.91 -1.36
CA SER A 556 -16.45 -9.08 -2.05
C SER A 556 -15.51 -8.46 -1.04
N ILE A 557 -14.22 -8.75 -1.17
CA ILE A 557 -13.13 -8.10 -0.42
C ILE A 557 -12.34 -7.24 -1.41
N ASP A 558 -12.28 -5.93 -1.17
CA ASP A 558 -11.65 -4.95 -2.07
C ASP A 558 -10.73 -4.01 -1.27
N HIS A 559 -9.51 -3.77 -1.74
CA HIS A 559 -8.54 -2.86 -1.09
C HIS A 559 -8.37 -3.12 0.41
N SER A 560 -8.45 -4.37 0.86
CA SER A 560 -8.52 -4.71 2.29
C SER A 560 -7.37 -5.60 2.72
N ILE A 561 -7.05 -5.55 4.02
CA ILE A 561 -6.15 -6.50 4.67
C ILE A 561 -7.02 -7.45 5.48
N CYS A 562 -6.95 -8.74 5.20
CA CYS A 562 -7.78 -9.73 5.84
C CYS A 562 -6.91 -10.82 6.48
N GLY A 563 -7.25 -11.19 7.71
CA GLY A 563 -6.81 -12.44 8.31
C GLY A 563 -7.38 -13.66 7.61
N GLN A 564 -7.44 -14.77 8.32
CA GLN A 564 -7.96 -16.03 7.81
C GLN A 564 -9.40 -15.89 7.29
N ILE A 565 -9.70 -16.54 6.15
CA ILE A 565 -11.01 -16.58 5.52
C ILE A 565 -11.54 -18.02 5.56
N ILE A 566 -12.54 -18.24 6.43
CA ILE A 566 -13.22 -19.52 6.63
C ILE A 566 -14.62 -19.42 6.03
N VAL A 567 -14.78 -19.92 4.81
CA VAL A 567 -16.03 -19.86 4.05
C VAL A 567 -16.42 -21.25 3.54
N PRO A 568 -17.59 -21.78 3.89
CA PRO A 568 -18.08 -23.07 3.39
C PRO A 568 -18.25 -23.13 1.86
N GLU A 569 -18.12 -24.33 1.28
CA GLU A 569 -18.22 -24.55 -0.18
C GLU A 569 -19.57 -24.18 -0.80
N ASN A 570 -20.65 -24.14 -0.01
CA ASN A 570 -21.99 -23.82 -0.48
C ASN A 570 -22.25 -22.32 -0.63
N VAL A 571 -21.33 -21.46 -0.19
CA VAL A 571 -21.39 -20.03 -0.50
C VAL A 571 -21.12 -19.85 -2.01
N PRO A 572 -22.02 -19.18 -2.75
CA PRO A 572 -21.92 -19.09 -4.21
C PRO A 572 -20.58 -18.58 -4.75
N GLU A 573 -20.06 -17.48 -4.20
CA GLU A 573 -18.86 -16.85 -4.72
C GLU A 573 -18.11 -16.01 -3.68
N LEU A 574 -16.79 -16.17 -3.63
CA LEU A 574 -15.84 -15.30 -2.94
C LEU A 574 -15.00 -14.53 -3.96
N LYS A 575 -15.08 -13.19 -3.95
CA LYS A 575 -14.24 -12.30 -4.76
C LYS A 575 -13.27 -11.53 -3.88
N ILE A 576 -11.99 -11.57 -4.24
CA ILE A 576 -10.92 -10.84 -3.56
C ILE A 576 -10.15 -10.03 -4.60
N ARG A 577 -10.00 -8.74 -4.37
CA ARG A 577 -9.37 -7.81 -5.32
C ARG A 577 -8.54 -6.76 -4.60
N ASP A 578 -7.36 -6.46 -5.13
CA ASP A 578 -6.49 -5.39 -4.63
C ASP A 578 -6.20 -5.52 -3.13
N SER A 579 -6.06 -6.76 -2.61
CA SER A 579 -6.09 -7.04 -1.17
C SER A 579 -4.88 -7.87 -0.70
N ILE A 580 -4.69 -7.91 0.62
CA ILE A 580 -3.77 -8.83 1.28
C ILE A 580 -4.59 -9.81 2.10
N VAL A 581 -4.31 -11.11 1.96
CA VAL A 581 -4.88 -12.14 2.84
C VAL A 581 -3.74 -12.86 3.52
N ASP A 582 -3.70 -12.85 4.85
CA ASP A 582 -2.58 -13.37 5.62
C ASP A 582 -3.06 -14.06 6.88
N SER A 583 -2.72 -15.34 7.01
CA SER A 583 -2.98 -16.12 8.22
C SER A 583 -1.65 -16.42 8.91
N VAL A 584 -1.13 -15.44 9.65
CA VAL A 584 0.23 -15.42 10.25
C VAL A 584 0.59 -16.72 11.00
N GLU A 585 -0.39 -17.39 11.62
CA GLU A 585 -0.18 -18.58 12.45
C GLU A 585 -0.75 -19.88 11.87
N GLU A 586 -1.55 -19.81 10.81
CA GLU A 586 -2.33 -20.94 10.31
C GLU A 586 -1.82 -21.43 8.95
N ASP A 587 -1.87 -22.75 8.77
CA ASP A 587 -1.39 -23.40 7.55
C ASP A 587 -2.26 -23.03 6.33
N TYR A 588 -3.57 -22.87 6.54
CA TYR A 588 -4.56 -22.49 5.52
C TYR A 588 -5.14 -21.10 5.78
N THR A 589 -5.11 -20.29 4.74
CA THR A 589 -5.58 -18.91 4.76
C THR A 589 -6.99 -18.77 4.21
N ILE A 590 -7.33 -19.58 3.20
CA ILE A 590 -8.65 -19.61 2.55
C ILE A 590 -9.11 -21.06 2.41
N TYR A 591 -10.18 -21.42 3.11
CA TYR A 591 -10.75 -22.78 3.16
C TYR A 591 -12.14 -22.79 3.85
N ALA A 592 -12.78 -23.96 3.99
CA ALA A 592 -14.10 -24.09 4.62
C ALA A 592 -14.10 -24.48 6.11
N GLY A 593 -12.92 -24.60 6.73
CA GLY A 593 -12.78 -25.17 8.06
C GLY A 593 -12.43 -26.67 8.04
N GLU A 594 -12.49 -27.28 9.22
CA GLU A 594 -12.22 -28.71 9.42
C GLU A 594 -13.52 -29.44 9.79
N GLN A 595 -13.77 -30.59 9.15
CA GLN A 595 -14.89 -31.48 9.45
C GLN A 595 -14.36 -32.92 9.62
N SER A 596 -14.62 -33.52 10.78
CA SER A 596 -14.23 -34.90 11.11
C SER A 596 -12.74 -35.22 10.87
N GLY A 597 -11.83 -34.28 11.17
CA GLY A 597 -10.39 -34.48 10.98
C GLY A 597 -9.88 -34.14 9.57
N LYS A 598 -10.76 -33.70 8.66
CA LYS A 598 -10.43 -33.37 7.27
C LYS A 598 -10.68 -31.89 7.00
N ILE A 599 -9.70 -31.24 6.38
CA ILE A 599 -9.80 -29.87 5.90
C ILE A 599 -10.69 -29.86 4.65
N MET A 600 -11.72 -29.01 4.67
CA MET A 600 -12.73 -28.94 3.62
C MET A 600 -12.44 -27.78 2.66
N PRO A 601 -12.75 -27.95 1.36
CA PRO A 601 -12.56 -26.90 0.38
C PRO A 601 -13.53 -25.74 0.59
N GLY A 602 -13.01 -24.52 0.42
CA GLY A 602 -13.81 -23.29 0.40
C GLY A 602 -14.69 -23.15 -0.86
N PRO A 603 -15.39 -22.01 -1.03
CA PRO A 603 -16.32 -21.78 -2.13
C PRO A 603 -15.63 -21.58 -3.47
N SER A 604 -16.45 -21.43 -4.53
CA SER A 604 -15.97 -20.90 -5.80
C SER A 604 -15.36 -19.51 -5.61
N THR A 605 -14.13 -19.31 -6.06
CA THR A 605 -13.32 -18.14 -5.70
C THR A 605 -12.74 -17.44 -6.94
N SER A 606 -12.76 -16.11 -6.93
CA SER A 606 -12.08 -15.23 -7.90
C SER A 606 -11.12 -14.30 -7.17
N ILE A 607 -9.85 -14.26 -7.58
CA ILE A 607 -8.81 -13.46 -6.94
C ILE A 607 -8.08 -12.62 -8.00
N GLU A 608 -7.98 -11.31 -7.77
CA GLU A 608 -7.29 -10.39 -8.67
C GLU A 608 -6.33 -9.48 -7.90
N ARG A 609 -5.13 -9.24 -8.43
CA ARG A 609 -4.16 -8.26 -7.87
C ARG A 609 -4.07 -8.36 -6.35
N THR A 610 -3.82 -9.55 -5.83
CA THR A 610 -3.88 -9.86 -4.39
C THR A 610 -2.63 -10.63 -4.00
N THR A 611 -2.16 -10.41 -2.78
CA THR A 611 -1.08 -11.21 -2.20
C THR A 611 -1.66 -12.10 -1.10
N VAL A 612 -1.49 -13.42 -1.23
CA VAL A 612 -2.00 -14.41 -0.27
C VAL A 612 -0.83 -15.09 0.43
N PHE A 613 -0.76 -14.89 1.75
CA PHE A 613 0.21 -15.50 2.65
C PHE A 613 -0.38 -16.74 3.33
N GLY A 614 0.03 -17.92 2.85
CA GLY A 614 -0.41 -19.24 3.35
C GLY A 614 -1.13 -20.08 2.28
N LYS A 615 -1.63 -21.26 2.67
CA LYS A 615 -2.24 -22.22 1.72
C LYS A 615 -3.68 -21.84 1.39
N VAL A 616 -4.11 -22.20 0.17
CA VAL A 616 -5.46 -21.97 -0.33
C VAL A 616 -6.07 -23.29 -0.73
N LEU A 617 -7.25 -23.63 -0.21
CA LEU A 617 -8.03 -24.80 -0.58
C LEU A 617 -9.46 -24.40 -0.93
N VAL A 618 -9.85 -24.53 -2.19
CA VAL A 618 -11.17 -24.10 -2.70
C VAL A 618 -11.78 -25.15 -3.63
N ASP A 619 -13.11 -25.22 -3.70
CA ASP A 619 -13.82 -26.14 -4.61
C ASP A 619 -13.49 -25.79 -6.06
N GLN A 620 -13.62 -24.51 -6.42
CA GLN A 620 -13.33 -24.02 -7.76
C GLN A 620 -12.60 -22.68 -7.72
N MET A 621 -11.55 -22.54 -8.54
CA MET A 621 -10.92 -21.25 -8.82
C MET A 621 -11.46 -20.72 -10.15
N ILE A 622 -12.39 -19.76 -10.12
CA ILE A 622 -13.01 -19.16 -11.31
C ILE A 622 -11.94 -18.41 -12.12
N LEU A 623 -11.24 -17.49 -11.44
CA LEU A 623 -10.16 -16.70 -12.00
C LEU A 623 -9.14 -16.37 -10.90
N ALA A 624 -7.86 -16.57 -11.18
CA ALA A 624 -6.79 -15.92 -10.44
C ALA A 624 -5.93 -15.10 -11.40
N SER A 625 -5.88 -13.79 -11.25
CA SER A 625 -5.21 -12.86 -12.18
C SER A 625 -4.27 -11.93 -11.41
N GLU A 626 -3.00 -11.85 -11.83
CA GLU A 626 -1.99 -11.00 -11.17
C GLU A 626 -1.82 -11.28 -9.65
N VAL A 627 -2.02 -12.53 -9.22
CA VAL A 627 -1.97 -12.93 -7.80
C VAL A 627 -0.59 -13.44 -7.43
N ILE A 628 -0.14 -13.16 -6.21
CA ILE A 628 1.01 -13.85 -5.60
C ILE A 628 0.50 -14.79 -4.53
N PHE A 629 0.64 -16.10 -4.75
CA PHE A 629 0.45 -17.12 -3.73
C PHE A 629 1.80 -17.48 -3.12
N THR A 630 1.97 -17.36 -1.81
CA THR A 630 3.21 -17.81 -1.14
C THR A 630 3.12 -19.27 -0.67
N GLY A 631 1.90 -19.75 -0.37
CA GLY A 631 1.60 -21.14 -0.03
C GLY A 631 0.98 -21.93 -1.19
N GLN A 632 0.84 -23.25 -0.98
CA GLN A 632 0.26 -24.15 -1.98
C GLN A 632 -1.22 -23.83 -2.25
N VAL A 633 -1.60 -23.92 -3.52
CA VAL A 633 -2.99 -23.73 -3.97
C VAL A 633 -3.56 -25.07 -4.42
N GLU A 634 -4.63 -25.49 -3.77
CA GLU A 634 -5.35 -26.73 -4.07
C GLU A 634 -6.79 -26.41 -4.50
N VAL A 635 -7.14 -26.88 -5.70
CA VAL A 635 -8.49 -26.72 -6.28
C VAL A 635 -9.05 -28.11 -6.57
N GLU A 636 -10.28 -28.39 -6.11
CA GLU A 636 -10.96 -29.67 -6.37
C GLU A 636 -11.41 -29.79 -7.83
N ARG A 637 -12.18 -28.81 -8.32
CA ARG A 637 -12.72 -28.76 -9.68
C ARG A 637 -11.83 -27.95 -10.62
N PHE A 638 -10.66 -28.49 -10.94
CA PHE A 638 -9.68 -27.80 -11.78
C PHE A 638 -9.96 -27.88 -13.30
N GLN A 639 -11.03 -28.54 -13.75
CA GLN A 639 -11.38 -28.58 -15.19
C GLN A 639 -12.01 -27.27 -15.69
N LYS A 640 -12.40 -26.36 -14.79
CA LYS A 640 -12.99 -25.05 -15.09
C LYS A 640 -12.16 -23.94 -14.44
N GLY A 641 -12.17 -22.76 -15.07
CA GLY A 641 -11.46 -21.57 -14.60
C GLY A 641 -10.05 -21.43 -15.15
N CYS A 642 -9.35 -20.37 -14.72
CA CYS A 642 -8.01 -20.03 -15.20
C CYS A 642 -7.20 -19.34 -14.12
N VAL A 643 -5.89 -19.67 -14.06
CA VAL A 643 -4.90 -18.86 -13.34
C VAL A 643 -4.02 -18.18 -14.39
N ARG A 644 -3.85 -16.87 -14.32
CA ARG A 644 -3.07 -16.12 -15.31
C ARG A 644 -2.22 -15.03 -14.69
N PHE A 645 -1.07 -14.75 -15.30
CA PHE A 645 -0.15 -13.67 -14.90
C PHE A 645 0.17 -13.65 -13.39
N SER A 646 0.14 -14.82 -12.76
CA SER A 646 0.22 -14.99 -11.31
C SER A 646 1.45 -15.79 -10.94
N TYR A 647 1.92 -15.64 -9.71
CA TYR A 647 2.92 -16.52 -9.13
C TYR A 647 2.23 -17.66 -8.38
N VAL A 648 2.47 -18.90 -8.81
CA VAL A 648 1.93 -20.11 -8.21
C VAL A 648 3.08 -21.01 -7.73
N PRO A 649 3.17 -21.34 -6.43
CA PRO A 649 4.20 -22.22 -5.91
C PRO A 649 4.15 -23.62 -6.54
N GLY A 650 5.32 -24.26 -6.64
CA GLY A 650 5.43 -25.65 -7.06
C GLY A 650 4.64 -26.59 -6.14
N GLY A 651 4.05 -27.65 -6.71
CA GLY A 651 3.19 -28.59 -5.99
C GLY A 651 1.72 -28.19 -5.93
N SER A 652 1.35 -26.97 -6.33
CA SER A 652 -0.05 -26.53 -6.38
C SER A 652 -0.86 -27.27 -7.44
N ARG A 653 -2.11 -27.65 -7.11
CA ARG A 653 -3.11 -28.23 -8.04
C ARG A 653 -4.14 -27.15 -8.41
N THR A 654 -3.97 -26.55 -9.58
CA THR A 654 -4.80 -25.43 -10.06
C THR A 654 -5.43 -25.72 -11.42
N PRO A 655 -6.43 -24.93 -11.86
CA PRO A 655 -6.88 -24.91 -13.25
C PRO A 655 -5.76 -24.52 -14.23
N ARG A 656 -6.12 -24.46 -15.52
CA ARG A 656 -5.19 -24.08 -16.59
C ARG A 656 -4.48 -22.78 -16.26
N ARG A 657 -3.14 -22.85 -16.30
CA ARG A 657 -2.25 -21.71 -16.10
C ARG A 657 -1.95 -21.02 -17.43
N TYR A 658 -1.99 -19.70 -17.46
CA TYR A 658 -1.65 -18.89 -18.61
C TYR A 658 -0.61 -17.83 -18.22
N ARG A 659 0.61 -17.96 -18.74
CA ARG A 659 1.72 -17.02 -18.47
C ARG A 659 2.04 -16.82 -16.98
N CYS A 660 1.76 -17.82 -16.14
CA CYS A 660 2.10 -17.81 -14.72
C CYS A 660 3.59 -18.05 -14.49
N GLN A 661 4.10 -17.55 -13.37
CA GLN A 661 5.38 -17.94 -12.82
C GLN A 661 5.17 -19.08 -11.82
N SER A 662 6.04 -20.08 -11.73
CA SER A 662 7.34 -20.20 -12.43
C SER A 662 7.28 -20.72 -13.87
N ASP A 663 6.11 -21.14 -14.36
CA ASP A 663 5.96 -21.91 -15.61
C ASP A 663 6.48 -21.19 -16.86
N ARG A 664 6.40 -19.85 -16.91
CA ARG A 664 6.84 -19.05 -18.07
C ARG A 664 8.36 -18.87 -18.15
N ALA A 665 9.00 -18.72 -17.00
CA ALA A 665 10.44 -18.45 -16.90
C ALA A 665 11.28 -19.73 -16.84
N LEU A 666 10.66 -20.91 -16.74
CA LEU A 666 11.37 -22.17 -16.72
C LEU A 666 11.48 -22.77 -18.12
N ASP A 667 12.71 -23.08 -18.53
CA ASP A 667 13.00 -23.96 -19.67
C ASP A 667 13.23 -25.37 -19.15
N TYR A 668 12.48 -26.33 -19.69
CA TYR A 668 12.71 -27.74 -19.39
C TYR A 668 14.11 -28.16 -19.85
N LEU A 669 14.89 -28.73 -18.93
CA LEU A 669 16.20 -29.31 -19.24
C LEU A 669 16.06 -30.80 -19.51
N PHE A 670 15.65 -31.57 -18.51
CA PHE A 670 15.54 -33.03 -18.57
C PHE A 670 14.73 -33.61 -17.40
N SER A 671 14.29 -34.85 -17.52
CA SER A 671 13.75 -35.64 -16.41
C SER A 671 14.88 -36.35 -15.65
N TRP A 672 14.97 -36.11 -14.34
CA TRP A 672 15.92 -36.77 -13.44
C TRP A 672 15.72 -38.29 -13.41
N ASP A 673 14.46 -38.73 -13.49
CA ASP A 673 14.12 -40.16 -13.49
C ASP A 673 14.50 -40.84 -14.82
N GLU A 674 14.45 -40.12 -15.93
CA GLU A 674 14.84 -40.63 -17.26
C GLU A 674 16.37 -40.64 -17.47
N ILE A 675 17.16 -39.88 -16.69
CA ILE A 675 18.62 -39.83 -16.86
C ILE A 675 19.30 -41.19 -16.74
N ARG A 676 18.72 -42.13 -15.99
CA ARG A 676 19.28 -43.48 -15.84
C ARG A 676 19.42 -44.23 -17.17
N ASP A 677 18.62 -43.85 -18.17
CA ASP A 677 18.59 -44.47 -19.51
C ASP A 677 19.23 -43.58 -20.61
N ILE A 678 19.75 -42.40 -20.26
CA ILE A 678 20.33 -41.44 -21.20
C ILE A 678 21.84 -41.67 -21.35
N LYS A 679 22.33 -41.78 -22.59
CA LYS A 679 23.78 -41.80 -22.88
C LYS A 679 24.43 -40.48 -22.51
N TYR A 680 25.65 -40.54 -21.96
CA TYR A 680 26.49 -39.40 -21.56
C TYR A 680 26.47 -38.23 -22.56
N GLU A 681 26.52 -38.53 -23.85
CA GLU A 681 26.50 -37.56 -24.96
C GLU A 681 25.29 -36.61 -24.90
N ARG A 682 24.10 -37.12 -24.55
CA ARG A 682 22.86 -36.34 -24.52
C ARG A 682 22.73 -35.50 -23.25
N LEU A 683 23.28 -35.95 -22.11
CA LEU A 683 23.39 -35.12 -20.90
C LEU A 683 24.33 -33.93 -21.14
N ILE A 684 25.45 -34.12 -21.86
CA ILE A 684 26.35 -33.03 -22.23
C ILE A 684 25.67 -32.05 -23.19
N GLU A 685 25.00 -32.54 -24.23
CA GLU A 685 24.29 -31.67 -25.19
C GLU A 685 23.27 -30.76 -24.50
N LEU A 686 22.61 -31.24 -23.46
CA LEU A 686 21.66 -30.46 -22.66
C LEU A 686 22.32 -29.40 -21.77
N LEU A 687 23.52 -29.68 -21.23
CA LEU A 687 24.26 -28.77 -20.35
C LEU A 687 25.15 -27.77 -21.11
N LYS A 688 25.58 -28.10 -22.33
CA LYS A 688 26.49 -27.31 -23.17
C LYS A 688 26.02 -25.88 -23.47
N PRO A 689 24.72 -25.57 -23.67
CA PRO A 689 24.25 -24.19 -23.86
C PRO A 689 24.44 -23.32 -22.61
N TYR A 690 24.46 -23.93 -21.43
CA TYR A 690 24.50 -23.23 -20.15
C TYR A 690 25.92 -23.04 -19.62
N PHE A 691 26.85 -23.93 -20.02
CA PHE A 691 28.21 -23.95 -19.51
C PHE A 691 29.23 -24.18 -20.62
N ASN A 692 30.22 -23.29 -20.72
CA ASN A 692 31.26 -23.33 -21.76
C ASN A 692 32.55 -24.01 -21.28
N PHE A 693 32.45 -25.19 -20.66
CA PHE A 693 33.64 -25.95 -20.23
C PHE A 693 34.16 -26.84 -21.35
N LYS A 694 35.37 -26.59 -21.85
CA LYS A 694 35.97 -27.34 -22.96
C LYS A 694 36.12 -28.84 -22.69
N TRP A 695 36.29 -29.24 -21.44
CA TRP A 695 36.49 -30.64 -21.07
C TRP A 695 35.17 -31.44 -20.97
N LEU A 696 34.01 -30.77 -20.88
CA LEU A 696 32.71 -31.45 -20.78
C LEU A 696 32.37 -32.28 -22.01
N SER A 697 32.93 -31.96 -23.19
CA SER A 697 32.75 -32.77 -24.40
C SER A 697 33.52 -34.10 -24.40
N THR A 698 34.46 -34.29 -23.46
CA THR A 698 35.37 -35.45 -23.40
C THR A 698 35.41 -36.13 -22.04
N GLY A 699 34.56 -35.72 -21.11
CA GLY A 699 34.55 -36.26 -19.74
C GLY A 699 33.96 -37.68 -19.65
N LYS A 700 33.86 -38.20 -18.42
CA LYS A 700 33.22 -39.49 -18.11
C LYS A 700 32.29 -39.31 -16.91
N ILE A 701 31.16 -40.02 -16.92
CA ILE A 701 30.28 -40.11 -15.74
C ILE A 701 31.00 -40.97 -14.70
N ASP A 702 31.26 -40.39 -13.53
CA ASP A 702 31.88 -41.07 -12.40
C ASP A 702 30.84 -41.86 -11.58
N SER A 703 29.64 -41.31 -11.39
CA SER A 703 28.54 -41.97 -10.66
C SER A 703 27.18 -41.36 -10.97
N ILE A 704 26.14 -42.20 -11.09
CA ILE A 704 24.72 -41.80 -11.08
C ILE A 704 24.03 -42.52 -9.93
N THR A 705 23.48 -41.77 -8.98
CA THR A 705 22.65 -42.28 -7.87
C THR A 705 21.26 -41.65 -7.93
N SER A 706 20.37 -42.01 -6.99
CA SER A 706 19.05 -41.39 -6.88
C SER A 706 19.10 -39.89 -6.55
N THR A 707 20.21 -39.40 -5.98
CA THR A 707 20.34 -38.02 -5.48
C THR A 707 21.52 -37.26 -6.06
N MET A 708 22.41 -37.90 -6.82
CA MET A 708 23.62 -37.27 -7.33
C MET A 708 24.05 -37.81 -8.69
N ILE A 709 24.48 -36.91 -9.57
CA ILE A 709 25.16 -37.24 -10.83
C ILE A 709 26.52 -36.55 -10.80
N ALA A 710 27.60 -37.29 -11.04
CA ALA A 710 28.96 -36.75 -11.10
C ALA A 710 29.62 -37.06 -12.44
N VAL A 711 30.25 -36.05 -13.05
CA VAL A 711 30.98 -36.12 -14.31
C VAL A 711 32.36 -35.52 -14.11
N SER A 712 33.39 -36.16 -14.65
CA SER A 712 34.76 -35.68 -14.52
C SER A 712 35.52 -35.57 -15.84
N SER A 713 36.61 -34.82 -15.84
CA SER A 713 37.48 -34.60 -17.00
C SER A 713 38.32 -35.83 -17.43
N GLY A 714 38.04 -37.02 -16.90
CA GLY A 714 38.81 -38.24 -17.17
C GLY A 714 40.16 -38.28 -16.44
N ASP A 715 41.19 -38.86 -17.06
CA ASP A 715 42.51 -39.11 -16.46
C ASP A 715 43.45 -37.88 -16.45
N SER A 716 42.90 -36.68 -16.62
CA SER A 716 43.66 -35.43 -16.58
C SER A 716 43.95 -35.01 -15.12
N GLN A 717 45.18 -34.56 -14.83
CA GLN A 717 45.52 -33.95 -13.54
C GLN A 717 45.78 -32.44 -13.71
N PRO A 718 45.13 -31.57 -12.92
CA PRO A 718 44.10 -31.86 -11.92
C PRO A 718 42.76 -32.31 -12.53
N LYS A 719 42.05 -33.20 -11.84
CA LYS A 719 40.78 -33.78 -12.28
C LYS A 719 39.64 -32.82 -11.94
N ASP A 720 39.01 -32.22 -12.95
CA ASP A 720 37.83 -31.39 -12.74
C ASP A 720 36.60 -32.31 -12.57
N VAL A 721 35.80 -32.06 -11.53
CA VAL A 721 34.57 -32.81 -11.22
C VAL A 721 33.39 -31.86 -11.17
N LEU A 722 32.43 -32.09 -12.05
CA LEU A 722 31.12 -31.44 -12.08
C LEU A 722 30.08 -32.39 -11.43
N SER A 723 29.37 -31.93 -10.41
CA SER A 723 28.31 -32.70 -9.78
C SER A 723 26.98 -31.95 -9.73
N LEU A 724 25.90 -32.67 -9.99
CA LEU A 724 24.52 -32.28 -9.81
C LEU A 724 23.99 -33.04 -8.59
N THR A 725 23.50 -32.35 -7.57
CA THR A 725 23.02 -32.98 -6.32
C THR A 725 21.62 -32.47 -5.98
N LEU A 726 20.67 -33.40 -5.78
CA LEU A 726 19.34 -33.07 -5.29
C LEU A 726 19.40 -32.62 -3.82
N ASN A 727 18.67 -31.55 -3.50
CA ASN A 727 18.47 -31.15 -2.11
C ASN A 727 17.57 -32.15 -1.36
N THR A 728 17.55 -32.06 -0.03
CA THR A 728 16.80 -32.98 0.86
C THR A 728 15.33 -33.13 0.46
N ASP A 729 14.70 -32.02 0.08
CA ASP A 729 13.27 -31.97 -0.26
C ASP A 729 12.99 -32.30 -1.74
N LYS A 730 14.03 -32.63 -2.53
CA LYS A 730 13.95 -32.90 -3.98
C LYS A 730 13.28 -31.79 -4.80
N THR A 731 13.38 -30.55 -4.34
CA THR A 731 12.84 -29.37 -5.00
C THR A 731 13.87 -28.65 -5.87
N ARG A 732 15.17 -28.93 -5.68
CA ARG A 732 16.29 -28.27 -6.35
C ARG A 732 17.41 -29.24 -6.69
N VAL A 733 18.11 -28.98 -7.78
CA VAL A 733 19.39 -29.61 -8.11
C VAL A 733 20.49 -28.55 -8.01
N ILE A 734 21.46 -28.78 -7.14
CA ILE A 734 22.62 -27.92 -6.95
C ILE A 734 23.73 -28.39 -7.88
N LEU A 735 24.27 -27.47 -8.68
CA LEU A 735 25.42 -27.73 -9.54
C LEU A 735 26.70 -27.27 -8.85
N MET A 736 27.70 -28.15 -8.77
CA MET A 736 29.02 -27.87 -8.19
C MET A 736 30.13 -28.24 -9.18
N LEU A 737 31.20 -27.45 -9.20
CA LEU A 737 32.46 -27.77 -9.88
C LEU A 737 33.60 -27.70 -8.87
N ASN A 738 34.34 -28.80 -8.68
CA ASN A 738 35.46 -28.88 -7.73
C ASN A 738 35.10 -28.39 -6.32
N SER A 739 33.89 -28.70 -5.86
CA SER A 739 33.30 -28.26 -4.57
C SER A 739 32.90 -26.78 -4.49
N VAL A 740 32.94 -26.04 -5.60
CA VAL A 740 32.41 -24.67 -5.70
C VAL A 740 31.03 -24.73 -6.33
N ARG A 741 30.02 -24.15 -5.67
CA ARG A 741 28.65 -24.06 -6.20
C ARG A 741 28.62 -23.11 -7.41
N LEU A 742 28.21 -23.64 -8.56
CA LEU A 742 28.12 -22.89 -9.81
C LEU A 742 26.70 -22.35 -10.06
N ASP A 743 25.68 -23.18 -9.85
CA ASP A 743 24.30 -22.83 -10.18
C ASP A 743 23.28 -23.69 -9.40
N GLU A 744 22.00 -23.38 -9.53
CA GLU A 744 20.88 -24.13 -8.96
C GLU A 744 19.72 -24.24 -9.95
N PHE A 745 19.24 -25.46 -10.17
CA PHE A 745 18.09 -25.75 -11.02
C PHE A 745 16.85 -26.08 -10.20
N VAL A 746 15.67 -25.80 -10.77
CA VAL A 746 14.37 -26.06 -10.15
C VAL A 746 13.90 -27.46 -10.55
N VAL A 747 13.42 -28.23 -9.58
CA VAL A 747 12.80 -29.55 -9.83
C VAL A 747 11.30 -29.45 -9.62
N LYS A 748 10.52 -29.99 -10.56
CA LYS A 748 9.06 -30.17 -10.43
C LYS A 748 8.71 -31.63 -10.66
N ILE A 749 7.79 -32.16 -9.86
CA ILE A 749 7.20 -33.47 -10.10
C ILE A 749 5.97 -33.28 -10.98
N GLU A 750 6.05 -33.72 -12.23
CA GLU A 750 4.96 -33.64 -13.21
C GLU A 750 4.65 -35.05 -13.69
N ASN A 751 3.39 -35.48 -13.59
CA ASN A 751 2.96 -36.84 -13.94
C ASN A 751 3.75 -37.97 -13.24
N GLY A 752 4.24 -37.72 -12.02
CA GLY A 752 5.04 -38.68 -11.25
C GLY A 752 6.53 -38.74 -11.62
N MET A 753 7.01 -37.89 -12.53
CA MET A 753 8.43 -37.79 -12.91
C MET A 753 9.04 -36.49 -12.40
N MET A 754 10.27 -36.55 -11.90
CA MET A 754 11.07 -35.40 -11.45
C MET A 754 11.72 -34.70 -12.63
N ASN A 755 11.07 -33.66 -13.14
CA ASN A 755 11.57 -32.83 -14.21
C ASN A 755 12.44 -31.68 -13.67
N VAL A 756 13.61 -31.49 -14.27
CA VAL A 756 14.56 -30.42 -13.95
C VAL A 756 14.43 -29.31 -14.98
N TYR A 757 14.35 -28.08 -14.48
CA TYR A 757 14.19 -26.87 -15.27
C TYR A 757 15.27 -25.85 -14.92
N THR A 758 15.64 -25.04 -15.90
CA THR A 758 16.49 -23.86 -15.72
C THR A 758 15.67 -22.59 -15.86
N VAL A 759 16.11 -21.51 -15.22
CA VAL A 759 15.48 -20.20 -15.40
C VAL A 759 16.01 -19.57 -16.70
N LYS A 760 15.10 -19.15 -17.58
CA LYS A 760 15.43 -18.35 -18.77
C LYS A 760 16.28 -17.17 -18.34
N LYS A 761 17.54 -17.14 -18.80
CA LYS A 761 18.37 -15.94 -18.64
C LYS A 761 17.76 -14.84 -19.51
N ALA A 762 16.93 -13.99 -18.93
CA ALA A 762 16.59 -12.71 -19.56
C ALA A 762 17.90 -11.98 -19.87
N GLY A 763 18.06 -11.44 -21.07
CA GLY A 763 19.23 -10.65 -21.44
C GLY A 763 19.25 -9.38 -20.60
N ALA A 764 19.98 -9.39 -19.48
CA ALA A 764 20.14 -8.23 -18.62
C ALA A 764 21.61 -7.81 -18.63
N ALA A 765 21.84 -6.58 -19.08
CA ALA A 765 23.13 -5.88 -19.08
C ALA A 765 23.56 -5.38 -17.68
N CYS A 766 23.15 -6.03 -16.58
CA CYS A 766 23.53 -5.61 -15.24
C CYS A 766 23.90 -6.82 -14.36
N GLY A 767 25.19 -6.93 -14.05
CA GLY A 767 25.85 -8.08 -13.43
C GLY A 767 25.72 -8.14 -11.92
N CYS A 768 24.50 -8.21 -11.38
CA CYS A 768 24.28 -8.62 -9.99
C CYS A 768 23.31 -9.80 -9.97
N ARG A 769 23.84 -11.01 -10.25
CA ARG A 769 23.11 -12.27 -10.13
C ARG A 769 23.81 -13.15 -9.11
N ILE A 770 23.21 -13.26 -7.93
CA ILE A 770 23.50 -14.34 -7.00
C ILE A 770 22.17 -14.87 -6.45
N GLY A 771 21.68 -15.96 -7.05
CA GLY A 771 21.08 -17.07 -6.32
C GLY A 771 19.66 -16.98 -5.74
N SER A 772 18.84 -15.96 -5.99
CA SER A 772 17.43 -16.03 -5.60
C SER A 772 16.66 -16.85 -6.64
N GLY A 773 16.38 -18.12 -6.36
CA GLY A 773 15.46 -18.93 -7.17
C GLY A 773 14.12 -18.19 -7.36
N LEU A 774 13.40 -18.49 -8.45
CA LEU A 774 12.15 -17.83 -8.84
C LEU A 774 11.05 -17.96 -7.77
N LYS A 775 11.12 -17.09 -6.76
CA LYS A 775 10.25 -16.98 -5.60
C LYS A 775 10.02 -15.50 -5.29
N PRO A 776 8.84 -15.12 -4.80
CA PRO A 776 8.58 -13.77 -4.36
C PRO A 776 9.48 -13.44 -3.17
N ALA A 777 10.06 -12.24 -3.16
CA ALA A 777 10.78 -11.70 -2.04
C ALA A 777 10.18 -10.34 -1.69
N PHE A 778 9.81 -10.17 -0.42
CA PHE A 778 9.15 -8.96 0.07
C PHE A 778 10.12 -8.10 0.87
N THR A 779 9.85 -6.80 0.95
CA THR A 779 10.51 -5.87 1.87
C THR A 779 10.24 -6.29 3.32
N SER A 780 8.98 -6.60 3.64
CA SER A 780 8.59 -7.29 4.88
C SER A 780 7.37 -8.18 4.65
N ILE A 781 7.26 -9.22 5.46
CA ILE A 781 6.10 -10.11 5.58
C ILE A 781 5.42 -9.98 6.94
N VAL A 782 5.91 -9.09 7.82
CA VAL A 782 5.36 -8.89 9.16
C VAL A 782 4.31 -7.80 9.10
N TYR A 783 3.07 -8.14 9.47
CA TYR A 783 2.01 -7.15 9.58
C TYR A 783 2.36 -6.09 10.63
N GLY A 784 2.26 -4.82 10.26
CA GLY A 784 2.70 -3.67 11.06
C GLY A 784 3.97 -3.00 10.56
N ASP A 785 4.80 -3.72 9.79
CA ASP A 785 5.95 -3.11 9.13
C ASP A 785 5.51 -2.21 7.95
N PRO A 786 6.14 -1.04 7.73
CA PRO A 786 5.76 -0.14 6.64
C PRO A 786 5.84 -0.75 5.24
N GLY A 787 6.77 -1.69 5.04
CA GLY A 787 6.99 -2.42 3.78
C GLY A 787 6.22 -3.73 3.68
N TYR A 788 5.20 -3.96 4.51
CA TYR A 788 4.43 -5.21 4.53
C TYR A 788 3.82 -5.53 3.16
N ALA A 789 4.07 -6.75 2.67
CA ALA A 789 3.68 -7.27 1.36
C ALA A 789 4.24 -6.52 0.14
N GLN A 790 5.09 -5.51 0.32
CA GLN A 790 5.74 -4.79 -0.78
C GLN A 790 6.84 -5.65 -1.39
N LEU A 791 6.89 -5.80 -2.71
CA LEU A 791 8.00 -6.53 -3.33
C LEU A 791 9.33 -5.80 -3.11
N GLY A 792 10.32 -6.57 -2.66
CA GLY A 792 11.67 -6.11 -2.40
C GLY A 792 12.51 -6.06 -3.68
N ARG A 793 13.62 -5.33 -3.64
CA ARG A 793 14.57 -5.23 -4.78
C ARG A 793 15.15 -6.58 -5.20
N ASN A 794 15.31 -7.50 -4.23
CA ASN A 794 15.87 -8.83 -4.46
C ASN A 794 14.83 -9.82 -5.00
N CYS A 795 13.58 -9.37 -5.23
CA CYS A 795 12.58 -10.19 -5.89
C CYS A 795 12.96 -10.40 -7.36
N ALA A 796 12.72 -11.62 -7.85
CA ALA A 796 12.94 -11.98 -9.25
C ALA A 796 12.22 -11.01 -10.19
N GLU A 797 12.92 -10.59 -11.25
CA GLU A 797 12.39 -9.64 -12.24
C GLU A 797 11.12 -10.18 -12.89
N GLU A 798 11.04 -11.50 -13.10
CA GLU A 798 9.90 -12.17 -13.71
C GLU A 798 8.61 -12.09 -12.87
N ILE A 799 8.73 -11.81 -11.57
CA ILE A 799 7.60 -11.53 -10.66
C ILE A 799 7.35 -10.02 -10.61
N ARG A 800 8.42 -9.21 -10.51
CA ARG A 800 8.33 -7.75 -10.51
C ARG A 800 7.74 -7.19 -11.80
N THR A 801 7.83 -7.88 -12.94
CA THR A 801 7.23 -7.45 -14.22
C THR A 801 6.25 -8.49 -14.77
N GLY A 802 5.69 -9.31 -13.88
CA GLY A 802 4.97 -10.53 -14.22
C GLY A 802 3.50 -10.35 -14.63
N ALA A 803 2.90 -9.19 -14.34
CA ALA A 803 1.51 -8.89 -14.63
C ALA A 803 1.21 -8.80 -16.14
N GLU A 804 -0.08 -8.77 -16.51
CA GLU A 804 -0.52 -8.71 -17.92
C GLU A 804 0.10 -7.55 -18.70
N ASP A 805 0.16 -6.37 -18.09
CA ASP A 805 0.69 -5.13 -18.66
C ASP A 805 2.19 -4.92 -18.35
N GLY A 806 2.84 -5.89 -17.72
CA GLY A 806 4.24 -5.82 -17.29
C GLY A 806 4.47 -5.04 -15.99
N SER A 807 3.43 -4.72 -15.20
CA SER A 807 3.61 -4.29 -13.81
C SER A 807 3.99 -5.47 -12.90
N GLU A 808 4.14 -5.20 -11.61
CA GLU A 808 4.34 -6.25 -10.62
C GLU A 808 3.05 -7.02 -10.34
N MET A 809 3.20 -8.29 -9.96
CA MET A 809 2.10 -9.11 -9.46
C MET A 809 1.79 -8.74 -8.00
N GLY A 810 0.61 -9.15 -7.51
CA GLY A 810 0.19 -9.00 -6.13
C GLY A 810 -0.62 -7.73 -5.86
N VAL A 811 -0.80 -7.43 -4.57
CA VAL A 811 -1.62 -6.31 -4.08
C VAL A 811 -1.26 -4.95 -4.71
N PHE A 812 0.03 -4.69 -4.92
CA PHE A 812 0.53 -3.40 -5.41
C PHE A 812 0.66 -3.33 -6.95
N CYS A 813 0.00 -4.23 -7.68
CA CYS A 813 -0.02 -4.23 -9.14
C CYS A 813 -0.53 -2.89 -9.72
N SER A 814 -1.48 -2.24 -9.04
CA SER A 814 -2.03 -0.91 -9.36
C SER A 814 -0.98 0.21 -9.33
N LEU A 815 0.06 0.11 -8.48
CA LEU A 815 1.06 1.15 -8.31
C LEU A 815 2.01 1.30 -9.52
N LYS A 816 2.01 0.33 -10.44
CA LYS A 816 2.89 0.27 -11.63
C LYS A 816 4.36 0.58 -11.34
N GLN A 817 4.86 0.13 -10.20
CA GLN A 817 6.23 0.37 -9.72
C GLN A 817 7.32 0.13 -10.79
N PRO A 818 7.33 -0.99 -11.54
CA PRO A 818 8.36 -1.23 -12.56
C PRO A 818 8.25 -0.29 -13.76
N GLN A 819 7.02 0.13 -14.10
CA GLN A 819 6.78 1.03 -15.22
C GLN A 819 7.20 2.46 -14.85
N ARG A 820 6.92 2.92 -13.62
CA ARG A 820 7.43 4.18 -13.05
C ARG A 820 8.96 4.19 -13.08
N GLU A 821 9.59 3.12 -12.61
CA GLU A 821 11.06 2.97 -12.66
C GLU A 821 11.60 3.00 -14.10
N ALA A 822 10.95 2.31 -15.05
CA ALA A 822 11.36 2.29 -16.45
C ALA A 822 11.25 3.66 -17.12
N ASN A 823 10.15 4.40 -16.85
CA ASN A 823 9.92 5.76 -17.34
C ASN A 823 11.02 6.71 -16.85
N PHE A 824 11.35 6.61 -15.56
CA PHE A 824 12.44 7.39 -14.98
C PHE A 824 13.79 7.03 -15.58
N ARG A 825 14.14 5.74 -15.65
CA ARG A 825 15.43 5.29 -16.23
C ARG A 825 15.61 5.74 -17.68
N THR A 826 14.55 5.69 -18.48
CA THR A 826 14.59 6.14 -19.88
C THR A 826 14.92 7.62 -19.99
N SER A 827 14.36 8.43 -19.09
CA SER A 827 14.56 9.89 -19.09
C SER A 827 15.84 10.33 -18.37
N LEU A 828 16.38 9.48 -17.50
CA LEU A 828 17.51 9.78 -16.64
C LEU A 828 18.78 10.08 -17.47
N ASP A 829 19.06 9.27 -18.50
CA ASP A 829 20.26 9.42 -19.34
C ASP A 829 20.29 10.76 -20.08
N GLU A 830 19.12 11.31 -20.45
CA GLU A 830 19.04 12.64 -21.05
C GLU A 830 19.41 13.74 -20.05
N HIS A 831 19.19 13.54 -18.75
CA HIS A 831 19.34 14.59 -17.73
C HIS A 831 20.60 14.45 -16.88
N LEU A 832 21.28 13.31 -16.96
CA LEU A 832 22.57 13.10 -16.31
C LEU A 832 23.67 13.97 -16.93
N GLY A 833 24.57 14.43 -16.06
CA GLY A 833 25.78 15.13 -16.49
C GLY A 833 26.76 14.19 -17.19
N PHE A 834 27.56 14.73 -18.11
CA PHE A 834 28.55 13.94 -18.83
C PHE A 834 29.55 13.27 -17.89
N GLY A 835 29.75 11.96 -18.06
CA GLY A 835 30.71 11.18 -17.27
C GLY A 835 30.20 10.77 -15.87
N LEU A 836 28.94 11.06 -15.53
CA LEU A 836 28.32 10.63 -14.27
C LEU A 836 27.61 9.28 -14.44
N GLU A 837 27.61 8.49 -13.38
CA GLU A 837 26.93 7.20 -13.28
C GLU A 837 25.91 7.26 -12.13
N ALA A 838 24.66 6.88 -12.40
CA ALA A 838 23.60 6.93 -11.40
C ALA A 838 23.28 5.56 -10.82
N GLY A 839 23.25 5.46 -9.49
CA GLY A 839 22.68 4.34 -8.76
C GLY A 839 21.31 4.69 -8.19
N ILE A 840 20.31 3.83 -8.41
CA ILE A 840 18.97 3.98 -7.84
C ILE A 840 18.89 3.14 -6.56
N PHE A 841 18.46 3.78 -5.46
CA PHE A 841 18.30 3.20 -4.14
C PHE A 841 16.88 3.45 -3.66
N TYR A 842 16.22 2.41 -3.13
CA TYR A 842 14.89 2.54 -2.55
C TYR A 842 14.99 2.61 -1.04
N VAL A 843 14.34 3.60 -0.44
CA VAL A 843 14.25 3.79 1.01
C VAL A 843 12.94 3.17 1.50
N THR A 844 13.04 2.32 2.54
CA THR A 844 11.92 1.54 3.12
C THR A 844 11.94 1.58 4.64
#